data_AF-A0A968XSP9-F1
#
_entry.id   AF-A0A968XSP9-F1
#
_cell.length_a   1.000
_cell.length_b   1.000
_cell.length_c   1.000
_cell.angle_alpha   90.00
_cell.angle_beta   90.00
_cell.angle_gamma   90.00
#
_symmetry.space_group_name_H-M   'P 1'
#
loop_
_entity.id
_entity.type
_entity.pdbx_description
1 polymer ?
#
loop_
_entity_poly.entity_id
_entity_poly.type
_entity_poly.pdbx_seq_one_letter_code
_entity_poly.pdbx_strand_id
1 'polypeptide(L)'
;MNNKLLPTILCGITALWLGHRPADAAAAEHTKVVFISGQPSHGPLSHEHRAGNMILARRLNESGLKVNAVVLPDPGYPKDASVLQDADTIVIYCTGHRGHLLNPHLDEFDALMKKGVGVVMIHWTTEAVKGEPGDKFLKWMGGHCDIDWSVNPHWRPKFKPVKHEIWNGVKPFRVNDEWYYHMRFVEGMKGVTPILSDLPGPETLTRPDGERSGNPHVRRAVANGESQHVAWAYDRPGGKGRGFGFTGGHVHMNWKNDDYRKIVLNAILWTAGVKVPENGVPSTTPNDTEMLSNLDEKEKPATPRPAPAKPAPKPTAQGAPPAAPPSFQELRERAVMRLDSTSSLELLSRSLGSTDDAKVQSALLRGMLSGLEDRRSVTPPKSWQLTKTHLEKGDNEEVRRLTQQLSQIFGDQSAIKKALATVRDRSASEADRRRAFQSLVTQRPTELRGLLPSLLEDPALQVDAIRAYGAIEDDQAPQLILGRYAGFPFQARRATIETLSSRKNYATALLAAIKDETVPRSDIPTYIARSLLDQLGERFTAVFGDIGALSQDKAALIEKYRALLTPERLAGVDAGKGRAIYQMVCASCHQLYGEGGEIGPDLTGSNRADIDYILLNMIDPSADVPDAYKMVTITTKDGQTLTGTIAAEDGQRVVLNTVGQKVTTLKSDIAERNYRPCR
;
A
#
# COMPACT_ATOMS: atom_id res chain seq x y z
N MET A 1 105.58 -2.42 -2.29
CA MET A 1 106.41 -3.42 -2.99
C MET A 1 105.62 -3.89 -4.18
N ASN A 2 106.21 -3.70 -5.37
CA ASN A 2 105.93 -4.25 -6.70
C ASN A 2 104.48 -4.52 -7.17
N ASN A 3 104.08 -4.30 -8.42
CA ASN A 3 104.53 -3.52 -9.58
C ASN A 3 103.54 -3.93 -10.69
N LYS A 4 103.36 -3.09 -11.71
CA LYS A 4 102.68 -3.35 -13.01
C LYS A 4 101.15 -3.30 -13.02
N LEU A 5 100.48 -2.64 -13.95
CA LEU A 5 100.85 -1.73 -15.05
C LEU A 5 99.53 -1.10 -15.59
N LEU A 6 99.70 0.01 -16.31
CA LEU A 6 98.72 1.00 -16.78
C LEU A 6 97.68 0.52 -17.85
N PRO A 7 96.68 1.37 -18.20
CA PRO A 7 95.43 1.07 -18.88
C PRO A 7 95.43 1.38 -20.40
N THR A 8 94.52 0.76 -21.17
CA THR A 8 94.03 1.34 -22.44
C THR A 8 92.60 0.85 -22.77
N ILE A 9 91.83 1.81 -23.28
CA ILE A 9 90.46 1.84 -23.78
C ILE A 9 90.16 0.77 -24.85
N LEU A 10 88.97 0.17 -24.80
CA LEU A 10 88.29 -0.38 -25.98
C LEU A 10 86.76 -0.28 -25.84
N CYS A 11 86.12 0.42 -26.78
CA CYS A 11 84.68 0.39 -27.02
C CYS A 11 84.23 -1.04 -27.33
N GLY A 12 83.16 -1.52 -26.68
CA GLY A 12 82.53 -2.79 -26.97
C GLY A 12 81.01 -2.68 -26.81
N ILE A 13 80.32 -2.70 -27.94
CA ILE A 13 78.86 -2.80 -28.09
C ILE A 13 78.40 -4.11 -27.44
N THR A 14 77.59 -4.04 -26.38
CA THR A 14 76.97 -5.23 -25.77
C THR A 14 75.75 -5.67 -26.56
N ALA A 15 75.90 -6.75 -27.33
CA ALA A 15 74.80 -7.51 -27.90
C ALA A 15 74.15 -8.38 -26.80
N LEU A 16 72.82 -8.25 -26.66
CA LEU A 16 72.00 -9.12 -25.82
C LEU A 16 72.04 -10.57 -26.36
N TRP A 17 72.44 -11.50 -25.50
CA TRP A 17 72.27 -12.93 -25.73
C TRP A 17 70.94 -13.38 -25.12
N LEU A 18 70.02 -13.80 -25.99
CA LEU A 18 68.74 -14.43 -25.64
C LEU A 18 68.98 -15.85 -25.12
N GLY A 19 68.89 -16.03 -23.79
CA GLY A 19 68.73 -17.34 -23.18
C GLY A 19 67.28 -17.83 -23.35
N HIS A 20 67.08 -18.83 -24.21
CA HIS A 20 65.84 -19.60 -24.30
C HIS A 20 65.55 -20.30 -22.97
N ARG A 21 64.50 -19.88 -22.26
CA ARG A 21 63.77 -20.73 -21.33
C ARG A 21 62.69 -21.47 -22.12
N PRO A 22 62.47 -22.78 -21.89
CA PRO A 22 61.40 -23.50 -22.54
C PRO A 22 60.07 -22.85 -22.14
N ALA A 23 59.18 -22.68 -23.12
CA ALA A 23 57.83 -22.22 -22.91
C ALA A 23 57.09 -23.28 -22.08
N ASP A 24 57.03 -23.07 -20.77
CA ASP A 24 56.01 -23.69 -19.94
C ASP A 24 54.66 -23.28 -20.53
N ALA A 25 53.94 -24.26 -21.05
CA ALA A 25 52.55 -24.12 -21.43
C ALA A 25 51.75 -23.77 -20.17
N ALA A 26 51.58 -22.48 -19.91
CA ALA A 26 50.69 -21.99 -18.88
C ALA A 26 49.27 -22.49 -19.21
N ALA A 27 48.75 -23.41 -18.40
CA ALA A 27 47.35 -23.78 -18.42
C ALA A 27 46.54 -22.49 -18.29
N ALA A 28 45.70 -22.19 -19.29
CA ALA A 28 44.91 -20.97 -19.28
C ALA A 28 43.96 -20.99 -18.07
N GLU A 29 44.12 -20.07 -17.11
CA GLU A 29 43.22 -19.97 -15.97
C GLU A 29 41.79 -19.77 -16.46
N HIS A 30 40.90 -20.70 -16.08
CA HIS A 30 39.47 -20.59 -16.35
C HIS A 30 38.86 -19.60 -15.35
N THR A 31 38.02 -18.68 -15.82
CA THR A 31 37.22 -17.79 -14.96
C THR A 31 36.35 -18.61 -14.02
N LYS A 32 36.48 -18.41 -12.70
CA LYS A 32 35.75 -19.17 -11.69
C LYS A 32 34.42 -18.50 -11.35
N VAL A 33 33.33 -19.23 -11.58
CA VAL A 33 31.97 -18.81 -11.20
C VAL A 33 31.48 -19.73 -10.08
N VAL A 34 31.16 -19.17 -8.91
CA VAL A 34 30.66 -19.98 -7.78
C VAL A 34 29.16 -19.76 -7.60
N PHE A 35 28.39 -20.86 -7.59
CA PHE A 35 26.95 -20.84 -7.35
C PHE A 35 26.65 -21.30 -5.92
N ILE A 36 25.92 -20.47 -5.18
CA ILE A 36 25.43 -20.75 -3.83
C ILE A 36 23.91 -20.90 -3.88
N SER A 37 23.42 -22.04 -3.36
CA SER A 37 22.00 -22.37 -3.33
C SER A 37 21.44 -22.24 -1.91
N GLY A 38 20.25 -21.64 -1.78
CA GLY A 38 19.54 -21.60 -0.50
C GLY A 38 18.84 -22.91 -0.16
N GLN A 39 18.31 -22.98 1.06
CA GLN A 39 17.43 -24.07 1.48
C GLN A 39 16.11 -24.06 0.68
N PRO A 40 15.44 -25.21 0.52
CA PRO A 40 14.12 -25.29 -0.12
C PRO A 40 13.10 -24.40 0.61
N SER A 41 12.21 -23.73 -0.13
CA SER A 41 11.23 -22.79 0.47
C SER A 41 9.79 -22.91 -0.02
N HIS A 42 9.56 -23.50 -1.19
CA HIS A 42 8.23 -23.59 -1.83
C HIS A 42 7.92 -25.02 -2.27
N GLY A 43 6.71 -25.25 -2.80
CA GLY A 43 6.35 -26.53 -3.42
C GLY A 43 7.19 -26.85 -4.68
N PRO A 44 7.16 -28.10 -5.18
CA PRO A 44 7.92 -28.51 -6.35
C PRO A 44 7.68 -27.59 -7.57
N LEU A 45 8.74 -27.37 -8.36
CA LEU A 45 8.79 -26.47 -9.53
C LEU A 45 8.73 -24.96 -9.21
N SER A 46 8.56 -24.58 -7.95
CA SER A 46 8.69 -23.20 -7.47
C SER A 46 9.95 -23.03 -6.61
N HIS A 47 10.75 -22.00 -6.85
CA HIS A 47 11.97 -21.71 -6.06
C HIS A 47 12.93 -22.91 -5.99
N GLU A 48 13.19 -23.54 -7.14
CA GLU A 48 14.17 -24.63 -7.25
C GLU A 48 15.58 -24.02 -7.34
N HIS A 49 16.09 -23.61 -6.18
CA HIS A 49 17.34 -22.87 -6.05
C HIS A 49 18.53 -23.68 -6.56
N ARG A 50 18.63 -24.94 -6.14
CA ARG A 50 19.77 -25.80 -6.49
C ARG A 50 19.66 -26.34 -7.89
N ALA A 51 18.49 -26.86 -8.28
CA ALA A 51 18.27 -27.35 -9.64
C ALA A 51 18.51 -26.24 -10.69
N GLY A 52 18.02 -25.02 -10.44
CA GLY A 52 18.25 -23.87 -11.32
C GLY A 52 19.74 -23.53 -11.48
N ASN A 53 20.49 -23.48 -10.37
CA ASN A 53 21.93 -23.26 -10.39
C ASN A 53 22.68 -24.36 -11.17
N MET A 54 22.29 -25.64 -11.01
CA MET A 54 22.89 -26.74 -11.77
C MET A 54 22.67 -26.60 -13.27
N ILE A 55 21.47 -26.20 -13.72
CA ILE A 55 21.18 -25.96 -15.13
C ILE A 55 22.09 -24.84 -15.67
N LEU A 56 22.14 -23.70 -14.98
CA LEU A 56 22.96 -22.56 -15.41
C LEU A 56 24.45 -22.89 -15.44
N ALA A 57 24.98 -23.51 -14.38
CA ALA A 57 26.38 -23.90 -14.29
C ALA A 57 26.76 -24.92 -15.37
N ARG A 58 25.90 -25.92 -15.62
CA ARG A 58 26.11 -26.89 -16.70
C ARG A 58 26.21 -26.19 -18.06
N ARG A 59 25.30 -25.24 -18.36
CA ARG A 59 25.34 -24.50 -19.64
C ARG A 59 26.57 -23.61 -19.79
N LEU A 60 27.08 -23.03 -18.71
CA LEU A 60 28.37 -22.31 -18.75
C LEU A 60 29.53 -23.26 -19.06
N ASN A 61 29.59 -24.41 -18.40
CA ASN A 61 30.67 -25.39 -18.60
C ASN A 61 30.64 -26.06 -19.98
N GLU A 62 29.45 -26.29 -20.53
CA GLU A 62 29.25 -26.88 -21.88
C GLU A 62 29.40 -25.85 -23.02
N SER A 63 29.52 -24.55 -22.70
CA SER A 63 29.53 -23.48 -23.70
C SER A 63 30.77 -23.43 -24.60
N GLY A 64 31.85 -24.12 -24.21
CA GLY A 64 33.18 -24.02 -24.85
C GLY A 64 33.96 -22.76 -24.49
N LEU A 65 33.44 -21.92 -23.58
CA LEU A 65 34.16 -20.75 -23.06
C LEU A 65 35.12 -21.15 -21.93
N LYS A 66 36.15 -20.32 -21.69
CA LYS A 66 37.14 -20.53 -20.61
C LYS A 66 36.55 -20.16 -19.23
N VAL A 67 35.48 -20.83 -18.85
CA VAL A 67 34.75 -20.62 -17.59
C VAL A 67 34.71 -21.94 -16.84
N ASN A 68 34.82 -21.88 -15.52
CA ASN A 68 34.64 -22.99 -14.60
C ASN A 68 33.53 -22.63 -13.61
N ALA A 69 32.31 -23.09 -13.91
CA ALA A 69 31.15 -22.90 -13.07
C ALA A 69 31.01 -24.04 -12.05
N VAL A 70 31.10 -23.69 -10.77
CA VAL A 70 31.08 -24.61 -9.63
C VAL A 70 29.82 -24.37 -8.82
N VAL A 71 28.97 -25.38 -8.69
CA VAL A 71 27.84 -25.38 -7.75
C VAL A 71 28.31 -25.99 -6.44
N LEU A 72 28.16 -25.25 -5.33
CA LEU A 72 28.51 -25.77 -4.02
C LEU A 72 27.65 -27.00 -3.69
N PRO A 73 28.23 -28.05 -3.07
CA PRO A 73 27.54 -29.32 -2.86
C PRO A 73 26.35 -29.17 -1.91
N ASP A 74 26.55 -28.44 -0.82
CA ASP A 74 25.60 -28.24 0.27
C ASP A 74 24.80 -26.93 0.08
N PRO A 75 23.47 -26.95 0.30
CA PRO A 75 22.68 -25.72 0.39
C PRO A 75 23.08 -24.89 1.63
N GLY A 76 23.09 -23.56 1.48
CA GLY A 76 23.49 -22.60 2.50
C GLY A 76 24.80 -21.90 2.18
N TYR A 77 25.22 -20.97 3.06
CA TYR A 77 26.51 -20.33 2.95
C TYR A 77 27.63 -21.37 3.16
N PRO A 78 28.73 -21.35 2.38
CA PRO A 78 29.79 -22.34 2.51
C PRO A 78 30.37 -22.37 3.92
N LYS A 79 30.55 -23.58 4.47
CA LYS A 79 31.23 -23.77 5.77
C LYS A 79 32.70 -23.32 5.70
N ASP A 80 33.33 -23.51 4.55
CA ASP A 80 34.67 -23.02 4.23
C ASP A 80 34.57 -21.90 3.19
N ALA A 81 34.63 -20.66 3.65
CA ALA A 81 34.51 -19.49 2.79
C ALA A 81 35.74 -19.24 1.90
N SER A 82 36.85 -19.99 2.08
CA SER A 82 38.01 -19.89 1.19
C SER A 82 37.65 -20.19 -0.26
N VAL A 83 36.63 -21.03 -0.50
CA VAL A 83 36.10 -21.36 -1.83
C VAL A 83 35.59 -20.14 -2.61
N LEU A 84 35.30 -19.04 -1.92
CA LEU A 84 34.79 -17.80 -2.52
C LEU A 84 35.91 -16.77 -2.83
N GLN A 85 37.13 -16.97 -2.33
CA GLN A 85 38.18 -15.94 -2.35
C GLN A 85 38.79 -15.70 -3.73
N ASP A 86 38.82 -16.75 -4.57
CA ASP A 86 39.31 -16.79 -5.94
C ASP A 86 38.17 -16.78 -6.98
N ALA A 87 36.93 -16.49 -6.55
CA ALA A 87 35.80 -16.38 -7.47
C ALA A 87 35.87 -15.07 -8.25
N ASP A 88 35.66 -15.13 -9.57
CA ASP A 88 35.50 -13.94 -10.41
C ASP A 88 34.08 -13.38 -10.30
N THR A 89 33.08 -14.24 -10.12
CA THR A 89 31.71 -13.85 -9.79
C THR A 89 31.04 -14.91 -8.93
N ILE A 90 30.12 -14.47 -8.08
CA ILE A 90 29.31 -15.32 -7.20
C ILE A 90 27.84 -15.19 -7.58
N VAL A 91 27.21 -16.32 -7.90
CA VAL A 91 25.78 -16.42 -8.19
C VAL A 91 25.06 -16.92 -6.95
N ILE A 92 24.06 -16.18 -6.52
CA ILE A 92 23.27 -16.49 -5.33
C ILE A 92 21.83 -16.69 -5.74
N TYR A 93 21.30 -17.87 -5.41
CA TYR A 93 19.90 -18.18 -5.58
C TYR A 93 19.35 -18.85 -4.33
N CYS A 94 18.58 -18.11 -3.54
CA CYS A 94 18.10 -18.48 -2.22
C CYS A 94 16.84 -17.70 -1.80
N THR A 95 16.30 -18.06 -0.64
CA THR A 95 15.25 -17.33 0.08
C THR A 95 15.67 -15.88 0.37
N GLY A 96 14.73 -14.94 0.30
CA GLY A 96 14.97 -13.51 0.56
C GLY A 96 14.72 -13.05 1.99
N HIS A 97 14.87 -11.75 2.20
CA HIS A 97 14.52 -11.04 3.44
C HIS A 97 15.13 -11.70 4.69
N ARG A 98 14.33 -12.01 5.73
CA ARG A 98 14.80 -12.63 6.98
C ARG A 98 15.53 -13.95 6.74
N GLY A 99 15.16 -14.71 5.70
CA GLY A 99 15.78 -16.00 5.36
C GLY A 99 16.98 -15.89 4.41
N HIS A 100 17.44 -14.68 4.10
CA HIS A 100 18.54 -14.46 3.16
C HIS A 100 19.86 -15.00 3.71
N LEU A 101 20.55 -15.85 2.92
CA LEU A 101 21.76 -16.53 3.39
C LEU A 101 22.88 -15.57 3.82
N LEU A 102 22.94 -14.39 3.20
CA LEU A 102 24.00 -13.41 3.47
C LEU A 102 23.77 -12.60 4.75
N ASN A 103 22.59 -12.63 5.36
CA ASN A 103 22.30 -11.84 6.57
C ASN A 103 23.35 -12.03 7.69
N PRO A 104 23.75 -13.27 8.04
CA PRO A 104 24.82 -13.48 9.02
C PRO A 104 26.26 -13.30 8.49
N HIS A 105 26.45 -13.05 7.19
CA HIS A 105 27.77 -13.02 6.52
C HIS A 105 28.03 -11.71 5.75
N LEU A 106 27.34 -10.62 6.09
CA LEU A 106 27.39 -9.38 5.29
C LEU A 106 28.79 -8.79 5.18
N ASP A 107 29.56 -8.75 6.26
CA ASP A 107 30.90 -8.14 6.26
C ASP A 107 31.93 -8.99 5.52
N GLU A 108 31.86 -10.31 5.69
CA GLU A 108 32.69 -11.27 4.95
C GLU A 108 32.42 -11.17 3.45
N PHE A 109 31.14 -11.15 3.06
CA PHE A 109 30.75 -11.01 1.66
C PHE A 109 31.11 -9.62 1.10
N ASP A 110 30.97 -8.55 1.90
CA ASP A 110 31.38 -7.20 1.52
C ASP A 110 32.89 -7.10 1.24
N ALA A 111 33.71 -7.86 1.97
CA ALA A 111 35.15 -7.93 1.73
C ALA A 111 35.47 -8.51 0.35
N LEU A 112 34.71 -9.50 -0.13
CA LEU A 112 34.83 -10.03 -1.50
C LEU A 112 34.40 -8.98 -2.54
N MET A 113 33.26 -8.31 -2.31
CA MET A 113 32.77 -7.27 -3.22
C MET A 113 33.75 -6.11 -3.36
N LYS A 114 34.41 -5.71 -2.26
CA LYS A 114 35.47 -4.68 -2.25
C LYS A 114 36.72 -5.09 -3.03
N LYS A 115 37.02 -6.38 -3.16
CA LYS A 115 38.12 -6.91 -3.99
C LYS A 115 37.79 -6.91 -5.49
N GLY A 116 36.54 -6.66 -5.86
CA GLY A 116 36.12 -6.62 -7.27
C GLY A 116 35.33 -7.83 -7.74
N VAL A 117 35.10 -8.83 -6.87
CA VAL A 117 34.35 -10.04 -7.20
C VAL A 117 32.93 -9.69 -7.68
N GLY A 118 32.53 -10.21 -8.83
CA GLY A 118 31.19 -10.02 -9.39
C GLY A 118 30.09 -10.65 -8.52
N VAL A 119 28.85 -10.17 -8.65
CA VAL A 119 27.71 -10.78 -7.97
C VAL A 119 26.47 -10.84 -8.85
N VAL A 120 25.77 -11.97 -8.78
CA VAL A 120 24.46 -12.17 -9.40
C VAL A 120 23.48 -12.63 -8.34
N MET A 121 22.37 -11.92 -8.15
CA MET A 121 21.31 -12.31 -7.21
C MET A 121 20.01 -12.59 -7.95
N ILE A 122 19.46 -13.79 -7.74
CA ILE A 122 18.33 -14.33 -8.51
C ILE A 122 17.06 -14.39 -7.64
N HIS A 123 15.96 -13.92 -8.21
CA HIS A 123 14.61 -13.98 -7.69
C HIS A 123 14.49 -13.36 -6.28
N TRP A 124 14.01 -14.15 -5.30
CA TRP A 124 13.78 -13.70 -3.93
C TRP A 124 15.05 -13.29 -3.21
N THR A 125 16.22 -13.73 -3.67
CA THR A 125 17.53 -13.25 -3.19
C THR A 125 17.67 -11.73 -3.35
N THR A 126 16.94 -11.11 -4.28
CA THR A 126 16.98 -9.64 -4.45
C THR A 126 16.30 -8.87 -3.31
N GLU A 127 15.54 -9.52 -2.42
CA GLU A 127 14.84 -8.88 -1.30
C GLU A 127 15.71 -8.80 -0.05
N ALA A 128 15.99 -7.58 0.40
CA ALA A 128 16.82 -7.31 1.56
C ALA A 128 15.97 -6.96 2.79
N VAL A 129 16.49 -7.23 3.99
CA VAL A 129 15.96 -6.62 5.21
C VAL A 129 16.37 -5.15 5.24
N LYS A 130 15.47 -4.28 5.70
CA LYS A 130 15.73 -2.84 5.84
C LYS A 130 16.93 -2.59 6.76
N GLY A 131 17.74 -1.60 6.39
CA GLY A 131 18.97 -1.25 7.10
C GLY A 131 20.21 -1.77 6.39
N GLU A 132 21.19 -2.25 7.16
CA GLU A 132 22.50 -2.65 6.64
C GLU A 132 22.44 -3.63 5.44
N PRO A 133 21.62 -4.70 5.42
CA PRO A 133 21.55 -5.59 4.27
C PRO A 133 21.17 -4.86 2.97
N GLY A 134 20.15 -4.00 3.03
CA GLY A 134 19.73 -3.18 1.90
C GLY A 134 20.83 -2.23 1.42
N ASP A 135 21.53 -1.56 2.34
CA ASP A 135 22.64 -0.67 2.02
C ASP A 135 23.80 -1.40 1.33
N LYS A 136 24.10 -2.62 1.77
CA LYS A 136 25.10 -3.49 1.14
C LYS A 136 24.63 -3.91 -0.26
N PHE A 137 23.36 -4.28 -0.44
CA PHE A 137 22.82 -4.70 -1.75
C PHE A 137 22.86 -3.56 -2.77
N LEU A 138 22.57 -2.32 -2.35
CA LEU A 138 22.77 -1.13 -3.17
C LEU A 138 24.23 -0.98 -3.61
N LYS A 139 25.20 -1.22 -2.72
CA LYS A 139 26.64 -1.17 -3.05
C LYS A 139 27.08 -2.32 -3.96
N TRP A 140 26.48 -3.49 -3.83
CA TRP A 140 26.93 -4.71 -4.51
C TRP A 140 26.32 -4.87 -5.90
N MET A 141 25.01 -4.67 -6.01
CA MET A 141 24.23 -4.86 -7.25
C MET A 141 23.39 -3.65 -7.66
N GLY A 142 23.48 -2.52 -6.97
CA GLY A 142 22.89 -1.25 -7.43
C GLY A 142 21.41 -1.09 -7.15
N GLY A 143 20.71 -2.14 -6.71
CA GLY A 143 19.28 -2.12 -6.39
C GLY A 143 18.84 -3.35 -5.59
N HIS A 144 17.64 -3.30 -5.00
CA HIS A 144 17.04 -4.43 -4.26
C HIS A 144 15.51 -4.28 -4.13
N CYS A 145 14.83 -5.37 -3.80
CA CYS A 145 13.42 -5.38 -3.38
C CYS A 145 13.34 -4.92 -1.91
N ASP A 146 12.39 -4.03 -1.61
CA ASP A 146 12.16 -3.44 -0.29
C ASP A 146 10.68 -3.61 0.09
N ILE A 147 10.41 -4.09 1.30
CA ILE A 147 9.02 -4.32 1.76
C ILE A 147 8.31 -2.97 1.87
N ASP A 148 7.00 -2.96 1.59
CA ASP A 148 6.14 -1.77 1.52
C ASP A 148 6.52 -0.75 0.42
N TRP A 149 7.56 -1.05 -0.37
CA TRP A 149 7.98 -0.26 -1.52
C TRP A 149 7.83 -1.05 -2.83
N SER A 150 8.35 -2.27 -2.88
CA SER A 150 8.33 -3.16 -4.05
C SER A 150 7.16 -4.14 -4.01
N VAL A 151 6.81 -4.70 -5.16
CA VAL A 151 5.69 -5.65 -5.31
C VAL A 151 6.10 -6.90 -6.07
N ASN A 152 5.44 -8.04 -5.82
CA ASN A 152 5.77 -9.34 -6.44
C ASN A 152 4.60 -10.04 -7.18
N PRO A 153 3.89 -9.40 -8.12
CA PRO A 153 2.81 -10.06 -8.83
C PRO A 153 3.34 -11.12 -9.79
N HIS A 154 2.49 -12.09 -10.12
CA HIS A 154 2.71 -12.93 -11.29
C HIS A 154 2.21 -12.20 -12.54
N TRP A 155 3.08 -11.98 -13.51
CA TRP A 155 2.73 -11.33 -14.77
C TRP A 155 3.67 -11.71 -15.91
N ARG A 156 3.33 -11.28 -17.12
CA ARG A 156 4.02 -11.67 -18.35
C ARG A 156 4.55 -10.45 -19.11
N PRO A 157 5.65 -9.82 -18.69
CA PRO A 157 6.24 -8.65 -19.36
C PRO A 157 6.67 -8.91 -20.83
N LYS A 158 6.80 -7.83 -21.60
CA LYS A 158 7.29 -7.74 -23.00
C LYS A 158 8.72 -7.22 -23.03
N PHE A 159 9.70 -8.10 -22.89
CA PHE A 159 11.10 -7.67 -22.93
C PHE A 159 11.60 -7.48 -24.35
N LYS A 160 12.30 -6.36 -24.57
CA LYS A 160 12.90 -5.98 -25.85
C LYS A 160 14.38 -5.64 -25.64
N PRO A 161 15.21 -5.81 -26.68
CA PRO A 161 16.63 -5.50 -26.61
C PRO A 161 16.92 -4.08 -26.18
N VAL A 162 17.91 -3.94 -25.29
CA VAL A 162 18.56 -2.66 -24.99
C VAL A 162 20.04 -2.73 -25.38
N LYS A 163 20.68 -1.57 -25.56
CA LYS A 163 22.11 -1.51 -25.88
C LYS A 163 22.95 -1.90 -24.65
N HIS A 164 23.21 -3.19 -24.50
CA HIS A 164 24.07 -3.74 -23.46
C HIS A 164 24.55 -5.15 -23.87
N GLU A 165 25.77 -5.55 -23.51
CA GLU A 165 26.36 -6.85 -23.88
C GLU A 165 25.53 -8.06 -23.38
N ILE A 166 24.81 -7.87 -22.26
CA ILE A 166 23.91 -8.91 -21.72
C ILE A 166 22.80 -9.30 -22.71
N TRP A 167 22.43 -8.41 -23.64
CA TRP A 167 21.45 -8.69 -24.69
C TRP A 167 22.03 -9.39 -25.94
N ASN A 168 23.35 -9.66 -25.99
CA ASN A 168 23.95 -10.34 -27.12
C ASN A 168 23.28 -11.70 -27.40
N GLY A 169 22.82 -11.89 -28.64
CA GLY A 169 22.13 -13.09 -29.10
C GLY A 169 20.80 -13.43 -28.41
N VAL A 170 20.19 -12.49 -27.68
CA VAL A 170 18.88 -12.64 -27.04
C VAL A 170 17.80 -12.01 -27.91
N LYS A 171 16.73 -12.77 -28.21
CA LYS A 171 15.56 -12.28 -28.94
C LYS A 171 14.52 -11.72 -27.97
N PRO A 172 13.60 -10.83 -28.41
CA PRO A 172 12.47 -10.41 -27.58
C PRO A 172 11.68 -11.62 -27.06
N PHE A 173 11.35 -11.63 -25.77
CA PHE A 173 10.67 -12.77 -25.14
C PHE A 173 9.65 -12.33 -24.09
N ARG A 174 8.75 -13.26 -23.72
CA ARG A 174 7.73 -13.09 -22.68
C ARG A 174 7.49 -14.38 -21.91
N VAL A 175 7.78 -14.39 -20.62
CA VAL A 175 7.48 -15.52 -19.73
C VAL A 175 6.63 -15.06 -18.54
N ASN A 176 5.74 -15.94 -18.08
CA ASN A 176 5.02 -15.71 -16.84
C ASN A 176 5.90 -16.15 -15.67
N ASP A 177 6.13 -15.25 -14.72
CA ASP A 177 6.94 -15.48 -13.54
C ASP A 177 6.44 -14.55 -12.42
N GLU A 178 6.91 -14.75 -11.19
CA GLU A 178 6.70 -13.81 -10.09
C GLU A 178 7.74 -12.69 -10.19
N TRP A 179 7.52 -11.75 -11.11
CA TRP A 179 8.47 -10.67 -11.40
C TRP A 179 8.29 -9.50 -10.43
N TYR A 180 9.33 -9.22 -9.64
CA TYR A 180 9.29 -8.14 -8.66
C TYR A 180 9.64 -6.82 -9.33
N TYR A 181 8.94 -5.76 -8.96
CA TYR A 181 9.17 -4.44 -9.54
C TYR A 181 8.94 -3.30 -8.54
N HIS A 182 9.21 -2.08 -8.99
CA HIS A 182 9.32 -0.88 -8.15
C HIS A 182 10.43 -1.05 -7.11
N MET A 183 11.63 -1.29 -7.61
CA MET A 183 12.82 -1.61 -6.83
C MET A 183 13.43 -0.36 -6.20
N ARG A 184 14.22 -0.53 -5.13
CA ARG A 184 15.16 0.50 -4.69
C ARG A 184 16.37 0.45 -5.60
N PHE A 185 16.92 1.61 -5.94
CA PHE A 185 18.17 1.75 -6.67
C PHE A 185 19.09 2.77 -5.98
N VAL A 186 20.38 2.69 -6.26
CA VAL A 186 21.33 3.76 -5.92
C VAL A 186 20.85 5.09 -6.48
N GLU A 187 21.19 6.19 -5.82
CA GLU A 187 20.71 7.51 -6.17
C GLU A 187 20.95 7.84 -7.65
N GLY A 188 19.89 8.30 -8.32
CA GLY A 188 19.90 8.62 -9.76
C GLY A 188 20.19 7.43 -10.67
N MET A 189 20.11 6.18 -10.18
CA MET A 189 20.50 4.96 -10.90
C MET A 189 21.94 5.03 -11.45
N LYS A 190 22.82 5.77 -10.77
CA LYS A 190 24.18 6.01 -11.25
C LYS A 190 24.95 4.70 -11.36
N GLY A 191 25.35 4.34 -12.58
CA GLY A 191 26.05 3.09 -12.89
C GLY A 191 25.12 1.88 -13.08
N VAL A 192 23.80 2.06 -12.92
CA VAL A 192 22.80 1.02 -13.15
C VAL A 192 22.26 1.13 -14.57
N THR A 193 22.29 0.02 -15.32
CA THR A 193 21.65 -0.12 -16.61
C THR A 193 20.47 -1.09 -16.49
N PRO A 194 19.22 -0.66 -16.70
CA PRO A 194 18.09 -1.57 -16.80
C PRO A 194 18.27 -2.56 -17.95
N ILE A 195 18.17 -3.86 -17.68
CA ILE A 195 18.34 -4.92 -18.67
C ILE A 195 16.99 -5.48 -19.12
N LEU A 196 16.11 -5.78 -18.17
CA LEU A 196 14.75 -6.21 -18.44
C LEU A 196 13.78 -5.19 -17.85
N SER A 197 12.96 -4.59 -18.71
CA SER A 197 11.97 -3.59 -18.32
C SER A 197 10.70 -3.74 -19.13
N ASP A 198 9.56 -3.46 -18.50
CA ASP A 198 8.28 -3.28 -19.18
C ASP A 198 7.37 -2.42 -18.28
N LEU A 199 6.27 -1.92 -18.83
CA LEU A 199 5.23 -1.26 -18.05
C LEU A 199 4.24 -2.33 -17.53
N PRO A 200 4.13 -2.56 -16.20
CA PRO A 200 3.14 -3.49 -15.66
C PRO A 200 1.73 -3.05 -15.99
N GLY A 201 0.87 -4.01 -16.35
CA GLY A 201 -0.54 -3.74 -16.55
C GLY A 201 -1.32 -3.62 -15.23
N PRO A 202 -2.56 -3.09 -15.27
CA PRO A 202 -3.41 -2.96 -14.09
C PRO A 202 -3.71 -4.28 -13.37
N GLU A 203 -3.67 -5.40 -14.09
CA GLU A 203 -3.83 -6.75 -13.54
C GLU A 203 -2.81 -7.05 -12.44
N THR A 204 -1.65 -6.42 -12.49
CA THR A 204 -0.57 -6.58 -11.50
C THR A 204 -0.82 -5.85 -10.19
N LEU A 205 -1.85 -4.98 -10.14
CA LEU A 205 -2.18 -4.11 -9.01
C LEU A 205 -3.50 -4.49 -8.32
N THR A 206 -4.04 -5.67 -8.61
CA THR A 206 -5.33 -6.15 -8.08
C THR A 206 -5.30 -6.45 -6.58
N ARG A 207 -4.14 -6.80 -6.03
CA ARG A 207 -3.98 -7.08 -4.59
C ARG A 207 -4.10 -5.80 -3.76
N PRO A 208 -4.67 -5.85 -2.54
CA PRO A 208 -4.75 -4.71 -1.64
C PRO A 208 -3.36 -4.23 -1.21
N ASP A 209 -3.32 -3.07 -0.56
CA ASP A 209 -2.07 -2.51 -0.06
C ASP A 209 -1.51 -3.34 1.11
N GLY A 210 -0.20 -3.61 1.11
CA GLY A 210 0.44 -4.45 2.12
C GLY A 210 1.85 -4.91 1.75
N GLU A 211 2.40 -5.79 2.60
CA GLU A 211 3.76 -6.32 2.42
C GLU A 211 3.88 -7.12 1.11
N ARG A 212 4.73 -6.66 0.18
CA ARG A 212 4.95 -7.25 -1.17
C ARG A 212 3.72 -7.22 -2.10
N SER A 213 2.58 -6.70 -1.63
CA SER A 213 1.37 -6.49 -2.43
C SER A 213 1.29 -5.03 -2.91
N GLY A 214 0.11 -4.49 -3.23
CA GLY A 214 0.01 -3.11 -3.70
C GLY A 214 0.56 -2.08 -2.70
N ASN A 215 0.89 -0.89 -3.16
CA ASN A 215 1.09 0.28 -2.29
C ASN A 215 0.91 1.58 -3.10
N PRO A 216 0.75 2.74 -2.43
CA PRO A 216 0.50 4.01 -3.12
C PRO A 216 1.63 4.42 -4.08
N HIS A 217 2.88 4.08 -3.77
CA HIS A 217 4.03 4.44 -4.59
C HIS A 217 4.02 3.68 -5.92
N VAL A 218 3.81 2.37 -5.87
CA VAL A 218 3.77 1.49 -7.04
C VAL A 218 2.59 1.81 -7.93
N ARG A 219 1.41 1.95 -7.33
CA ARG A 219 0.20 2.31 -8.08
C ARG A 219 0.42 3.61 -8.84
N ARG A 220 1.06 4.60 -8.22
CA ARG A 220 1.42 5.87 -8.83
C ARG A 220 2.47 5.71 -9.95
N ALA A 221 3.53 4.93 -9.74
CA ALA A 221 4.55 4.73 -10.77
C ALA A 221 3.96 4.05 -12.02
N VAL A 222 3.19 2.98 -11.82
CA VAL A 222 2.50 2.26 -12.90
C VAL A 222 1.46 3.16 -13.57
N ALA A 223 0.69 3.93 -12.79
CA ALA A 223 -0.21 4.95 -13.31
C ALA A 223 0.48 5.88 -14.29
N ASN A 224 1.60 6.46 -13.87
CA ASN A 224 2.35 7.44 -14.64
C ASN A 224 2.88 6.86 -15.96
N GLY A 225 2.83 5.54 -16.15
CA GLY A 225 3.42 4.87 -17.29
C GLY A 225 4.92 4.71 -17.12
N GLU A 226 5.41 4.76 -15.87
CA GLU A 226 6.83 4.55 -15.58
C GLU A 226 7.17 3.10 -15.84
N SER A 227 8.09 2.87 -16.78
CA SER A 227 8.62 1.53 -17.04
C SER A 227 9.27 1.00 -15.77
N GLN A 228 8.98 -0.24 -15.44
CA GLN A 228 9.53 -0.88 -14.26
C GLN A 228 10.64 -1.84 -14.63
N HIS A 229 11.67 -1.89 -13.79
CA HIS A 229 12.90 -2.63 -14.05
C HIS A 229 12.95 -3.90 -13.20
N VAL A 230 13.01 -5.06 -13.85
CA VAL A 230 12.95 -6.38 -13.22
C VAL A 230 14.24 -7.19 -13.37
N ALA A 231 15.18 -6.67 -14.17
CA ALA A 231 16.58 -7.05 -14.13
C ALA A 231 17.47 -5.86 -14.50
N TRP A 232 18.63 -5.75 -13.88
CA TRP A 232 19.53 -4.62 -14.07
C TRP A 232 20.99 -5.02 -13.88
N ALA A 233 21.86 -4.38 -14.65
CA ALA A 233 23.31 -4.46 -14.53
C ALA A 233 23.84 -3.25 -13.76
N TYR A 234 24.86 -3.44 -12.93
CA TYR A 234 25.46 -2.39 -12.13
C TYR A 234 26.97 -2.39 -12.26
N ASP A 235 27.53 -1.35 -12.87
CA ASP A 235 28.96 -1.08 -12.84
C ASP A 235 29.31 -0.36 -11.54
N ARG A 236 30.05 -1.02 -10.64
CA ARG A 236 30.37 -0.43 -9.35
C ARG A 236 31.35 0.75 -9.51
N PRO A 237 31.17 1.85 -8.75
CA PRO A 237 32.01 3.03 -8.86
C PRO A 237 33.51 2.72 -8.78
N GLY A 238 34.28 3.35 -9.67
CA GLY A 238 35.74 3.19 -9.73
C GLY A 238 36.22 1.85 -10.31
N GLY A 239 35.34 1.13 -11.04
CA GLY A 239 35.69 -0.14 -11.68
C GLY A 239 35.88 -1.31 -10.71
N LYS A 240 35.34 -1.21 -9.49
CA LYS A 240 35.50 -2.20 -8.40
C LYS A 240 34.58 -3.42 -8.58
N GLY A 241 34.43 -3.90 -9.81
CA GLY A 241 33.59 -5.03 -10.18
C GLY A 241 32.15 -4.66 -10.56
N ARG A 242 31.33 -5.70 -10.75
CA ARG A 242 30.01 -5.60 -11.37
C ARG A 242 28.97 -6.38 -10.57
N GLY A 243 27.72 -5.95 -10.62
CA GLY A 243 26.59 -6.65 -10.01
C GLY A 243 25.41 -6.80 -10.96
N PHE A 244 24.60 -7.82 -10.75
CA PHE A 244 23.39 -8.05 -11.52
C PHE A 244 22.25 -8.53 -10.61
N GLY A 245 21.13 -7.82 -10.64
CA GLY A 245 19.89 -8.25 -10.00
C GLY A 245 18.90 -8.76 -11.04
N PHE A 246 18.23 -9.87 -10.74
CA PHE A 246 17.25 -10.50 -11.61
C PHE A 246 16.08 -11.01 -10.78
N THR A 247 14.88 -10.46 -10.94
CA THR A 247 13.74 -10.80 -10.07
C THR A 247 12.93 -12.01 -10.55
N GLY A 248 13.23 -12.54 -11.74
CA GLY A 248 12.65 -13.80 -12.21
C GLY A 248 13.30 -15.01 -11.54
N GLY A 249 12.61 -16.14 -11.58
CA GLY A 249 13.16 -17.44 -11.14
C GLY A 249 12.14 -18.28 -10.38
N HIS A 250 11.01 -17.70 -9.98
CA HIS A 250 9.96 -18.40 -9.24
C HIS A 250 9.59 -19.70 -9.93
N VAL A 251 9.26 -19.63 -11.23
CA VAL A 251 8.82 -20.78 -12.03
C VAL A 251 10.04 -21.50 -12.64
N HIS A 252 10.42 -22.64 -12.08
CA HIS A 252 11.61 -23.40 -12.52
C HIS A 252 11.60 -23.72 -14.02
N MET A 253 10.41 -24.03 -14.56
CA MET A 253 10.25 -24.38 -15.98
C MET A 253 10.64 -23.26 -16.96
N ASN A 254 10.74 -22.00 -16.49
CA ASN A 254 11.18 -20.88 -17.32
C ASN A 254 12.63 -21.04 -17.82
N TRP A 255 13.47 -21.88 -17.18
CA TRP A 255 14.82 -22.17 -17.69
C TRP A 255 14.83 -22.89 -19.05
N LYS A 256 13.70 -23.48 -19.49
CA LYS A 256 13.55 -23.99 -20.88
C LYS A 256 13.46 -22.89 -21.93
N ASN A 257 13.10 -21.66 -21.55
CA ASN A 257 13.10 -20.55 -22.49
C ASN A 257 14.53 -20.08 -22.73
N ASP A 258 15.01 -20.21 -23.98
CA ASP A 258 16.42 -19.93 -24.32
C ASP A 258 16.80 -18.47 -24.09
N ASP A 259 15.91 -17.53 -24.40
CA ASP A 259 16.19 -16.09 -24.25
C ASP A 259 16.22 -15.67 -22.77
N TYR A 260 15.29 -16.18 -21.96
CA TYR A 260 15.27 -15.99 -20.50
C TYR A 260 16.56 -16.52 -19.86
N ARG A 261 16.95 -17.77 -20.19
CA ARG A 261 18.16 -18.39 -19.67
C ARG A 261 19.42 -17.66 -20.15
N LYS A 262 19.48 -17.25 -21.42
CA LYS A 262 20.63 -16.57 -22.01
C LYS A 262 20.89 -15.19 -21.41
N ILE A 263 19.86 -14.44 -21.01
CA ILE A 263 20.04 -13.19 -20.25
C ILE A 263 20.86 -13.44 -18.98
N VAL A 264 20.50 -14.48 -18.21
CA VAL A 264 21.17 -14.80 -16.95
C VAL A 264 22.59 -15.32 -17.22
N LEU A 265 22.78 -16.21 -18.21
CA LEU A 265 24.11 -16.70 -18.59
C LEU A 265 25.04 -15.57 -19.05
N ASN A 266 24.54 -14.66 -19.89
CA ASN A 266 25.29 -13.49 -20.35
C ASN A 266 25.64 -12.55 -19.19
N ALA A 267 24.72 -12.35 -18.25
CA ALA A 267 24.96 -11.54 -17.05
C ALA A 267 26.02 -12.16 -16.12
N ILE A 268 26.04 -13.49 -15.99
CA ILE A 268 27.08 -14.18 -15.22
C ILE A 268 28.46 -13.96 -15.85
N LEU A 269 28.61 -14.11 -17.17
CA LEU A 269 29.87 -13.79 -17.85
C LEU A 269 30.26 -12.33 -17.68
N TRP A 270 29.30 -11.43 -17.88
CA TRP A 270 29.53 -10.00 -17.79
C TRP A 270 29.99 -9.58 -16.38
N THR A 271 29.37 -10.12 -15.33
CA THR A 271 29.77 -9.85 -13.94
C THR A 271 31.12 -10.45 -13.59
N ALA A 272 31.49 -11.58 -14.22
CA ALA A 272 32.82 -12.20 -14.09
C ALA A 272 33.92 -11.49 -14.91
N GLY A 273 33.61 -10.40 -15.61
CA GLY A 273 34.58 -9.68 -16.46
C GLY A 273 34.89 -10.36 -17.79
N VAL A 274 34.18 -11.43 -18.15
CA VAL A 274 34.34 -12.13 -19.42
C VAL A 274 33.53 -11.41 -20.51
N LYS A 275 34.16 -11.21 -21.68
CA LYS A 275 33.47 -10.65 -22.85
C LYS A 275 32.30 -11.56 -23.25
N VAL A 276 31.09 -11.02 -23.25
CA VAL A 276 29.90 -11.76 -23.71
C VAL A 276 30.01 -11.96 -25.22
N PRO A 277 29.92 -13.20 -25.75
CA PRO A 277 29.98 -13.44 -27.20
C PRO A 277 28.87 -12.68 -27.94
N GLU A 278 29.07 -12.32 -29.21
CA GLU A 278 28.09 -11.54 -30.00
C GLU A 278 26.74 -12.26 -30.15
N ASN A 279 26.77 -13.61 -30.21
CA ASN A 279 25.58 -14.46 -30.26
C ASN A 279 25.12 -14.93 -28.86
N GLY A 280 25.66 -14.34 -27.80
CA GLY A 280 25.45 -14.73 -26.40
C GLY A 280 26.12 -16.07 -26.06
N VAL A 281 25.96 -16.52 -24.81
CA VAL A 281 26.49 -17.82 -24.36
C VAL A 281 25.85 -18.95 -25.18
N PRO A 282 26.64 -19.77 -25.89
CA PRO A 282 26.14 -21.00 -26.51
C PRO A 282 25.56 -21.91 -25.43
N SER A 283 24.28 -22.25 -25.53
CA SER A 283 23.64 -23.17 -24.61
C SER A 283 22.50 -23.93 -25.28
N THR A 284 22.40 -25.23 -25.00
CA THR A 284 21.30 -26.09 -25.45
C THR A 284 20.08 -25.92 -24.54
N THR A 285 18.88 -26.06 -25.11
CA THR A 285 17.62 -26.05 -24.37
C THR A 285 17.53 -27.28 -23.46
N PRO A 286 17.33 -27.12 -22.14
CA PRO A 286 17.09 -28.25 -21.25
C PRO A 286 15.83 -29.02 -21.64
N ASN A 287 15.93 -30.35 -21.66
CA ASN A 287 14.76 -31.22 -21.85
C ASN A 287 14.01 -31.45 -20.52
N ASP A 288 12.82 -32.07 -20.58
CA ASP A 288 11.99 -32.28 -19.38
C ASP A 288 12.66 -33.19 -18.34
N THR A 289 13.49 -34.15 -18.77
CA THR A 289 14.24 -35.01 -17.84
C THR A 289 15.24 -34.18 -17.04
N GLU A 290 15.96 -33.27 -17.70
CA GLU A 290 16.89 -32.35 -17.02
C GLU A 290 16.14 -31.42 -16.06
N MET A 291 15.01 -30.84 -16.48
CA MET A 291 14.20 -29.92 -15.66
C MET A 291 13.59 -30.57 -14.43
N LEU A 292 13.32 -31.88 -14.47
CA LEU A 292 12.75 -32.63 -13.35
C LEU A 292 13.84 -33.34 -12.52
N SER A 293 15.11 -33.22 -12.91
CA SER A 293 16.24 -33.79 -12.19
C SER A 293 16.73 -32.84 -11.10
N ASN A 294 17.17 -33.40 -9.97
CA ASN A 294 17.80 -32.63 -8.88
C ASN A 294 16.92 -31.51 -8.30
N LEU A 295 15.59 -31.64 -8.40
CA LEU A 295 14.66 -30.75 -7.70
C LEU A 295 15.01 -30.74 -6.21
N ASP A 296 14.87 -29.58 -5.59
CA ASP A 296 15.13 -29.38 -4.18
C ASP A 296 14.25 -30.33 -3.36
N GLU A 297 14.83 -31.08 -2.41
CA GLU A 297 14.10 -32.00 -1.55
C GLU A 297 13.13 -31.21 -0.66
N LYS A 298 11.85 -31.26 -1.01
CA LYS A 298 10.76 -30.56 -0.32
C LYS A 298 9.95 -31.59 0.44
N GLU A 299 9.84 -31.43 1.75
CA GLU A 299 8.94 -32.27 2.54
C GLU A 299 7.54 -32.27 1.91
N LYS A 300 6.96 -33.46 1.74
CA LYS A 300 5.52 -33.54 1.49
C LYS A 300 4.85 -32.83 2.66
N PRO A 301 3.89 -31.91 2.44
CA PRO A 301 3.15 -31.34 3.55
C PRO A 301 2.61 -32.49 4.39
N ALA A 302 2.89 -32.46 5.70
CA ALA A 302 2.24 -33.34 6.66
C ALA A 302 0.76 -33.38 6.31
N THR A 303 0.17 -34.58 6.27
CA THR A 303 -1.24 -34.84 5.93
C THR A 303 -2.10 -33.64 6.31
N PRO A 304 -2.84 -33.03 5.37
CA PRO A 304 -3.57 -31.82 5.66
C PRO A 304 -4.50 -32.12 6.84
N ARG A 305 -4.36 -31.34 7.91
CA ARG A 305 -5.40 -31.22 8.93
C ARG A 305 -6.70 -31.00 8.14
N PRO A 306 -7.77 -31.79 8.36
CA PRO A 306 -8.94 -31.77 7.50
C PRO A 306 -9.38 -30.32 7.35
N ALA A 307 -9.43 -29.85 6.09
CA ALA A 307 -9.93 -28.53 5.80
C ALA A 307 -11.33 -28.42 6.43
N PRO A 308 -11.69 -27.30 7.07
CA PRO A 308 -13.09 -27.06 7.39
C PRO A 308 -13.88 -27.25 6.09
N ALA A 309 -14.95 -28.04 6.16
CA ALA A 309 -15.71 -28.47 4.99
C ALA A 309 -15.99 -27.26 4.09
N LYS A 310 -15.62 -27.37 2.80
CA LYS A 310 -16.02 -26.38 1.81
C LYS A 310 -17.54 -26.23 1.92
N PRO A 311 -18.08 -25.01 2.06
CA PRO A 311 -19.52 -24.81 1.97
C PRO A 311 -20.01 -25.40 0.65
N ALA A 312 -21.13 -26.10 0.69
CA ALA A 312 -21.78 -26.62 -0.51
C ALA A 312 -21.86 -25.53 -1.59
N PRO A 313 -21.77 -25.88 -2.89
CA PRO A 313 -21.89 -24.90 -3.95
C PRO A 313 -23.22 -24.16 -3.78
N LYS A 314 -23.14 -22.85 -3.51
CA LYS A 314 -24.32 -21.98 -3.47
C LYS A 314 -25.05 -22.14 -4.81
N PRO A 315 -26.40 -22.25 -4.81
CA PRO A 315 -27.16 -22.13 -6.04
C PRO A 315 -26.73 -20.83 -6.71
N THR A 316 -26.48 -20.89 -8.01
CA THR A 316 -26.06 -19.78 -8.85
C THR A 316 -27.02 -18.59 -8.69
N ALA A 317 -26.71 -17.71 -7.74
CA ALA A 317 -27.03 -16.30 -7.87
C ALA A 317 -25.98 -15.73 -8.82
N GLN A 318 -26.43 -15.11 -9.91
CA GLN A 318 -25.60 -14.37 -10.84
C GLN A 318 -24.86 -13.28 -10.06
N GLY A 319 -23.68 -13.61 -9.54
CA GLY A 319 -22.80 -12.67 -8.87
C GLY A 319 -22.25 -11.70 -9.89
N ALA A 320 -22.36 -10.40 -9.61
CA ALA A 320 -21.65 -9.39 -10.38
C ALA A 320 -20.16 -9.79 -10.51
N PRO A 321 -19.54 -9.60 -11.69
CA PRO A 321 -18.15 -9.98 -11.91
C PRO A 321 -17.24 -9.29 -10.88
N PRO A 322 -16.08 -9.90 -10.53
CA PRO A 322 -15.07 -9.23 -9.71
C PRO A 322 -14.80 -7.83 -10.28
N ALA A 323 -14.73 -6.83 -9.40
CA ALA A 323 -14.49 -5.45 -9.82
C ALA A 323 -13.29 -5.40 -10.77
N ALA A 324 -13.49 -4.81 -11.95
CA ALA A 324 -12.43 -4.70 -12.93
C ALA A 324 -11.22 -3.97 -12.32
N PRO A 325 -9.97 -4.39 -12.64
CA PRO A 325 -8.80 -3.65 -12.20
C PRO A 325 -8.91 -2.20 -12.67
N PRO A 326 -8.51 -1.22 -11.84
CA PRO A 326 -8.60 0.20 -12.20
C PRO A 326 -7.75 0.44 -13.46
N SER A 327 -8.35 1.09 -14.46
CA SER A 327 -7.67 1.50 -15.68
C SER A 327 -6.45 2.37 -15.40
N PHE A 328 -5.51 2.43 -16.34
CA PHE A 328 -4.38 3.37 -16.26
C PHE A 328 -4.84 4.82 -16.10
N GLN A 329 -6.00 5.17 -16.65
CA GLN A 329 -6.58 6.49 -16.48
C GLN A 329 -7.01 6.73 -15.03
N GLU A 330 -7.71 5.79 -14.41
CA GLU A 330 -8.11 5.87 -12.98
C GLU A 330 -6.90 5.87 -12.03
N LEU A 331 -5.80 5.22 -12.43
CA LEU A 331 -4.55 5.24 -11.69
C LEU A 331 -3.84 6.61 -11.86
N ARG A 332 -3.82 7.20 -13.07
CA ARG A 332 -3.19 8.50 -13.37
C ARG A 332 -3.86 9.66 -12.67
N GLU A 333 -5.19 9.61 -12.61
CA GLU A 333 -6.00 10.58 -11.89
C GLU A 333 -5.69 10.59 -10.38
N ARG A 334 -5.06 9.53 -9.84
CA ARG A 334 -4.66 9.41 -8.42
C ARG A 334 -3.19 9.78 -8.14
N ALA A 335 -2.40 10.15 -9.16
CA ALA A 335 -0.93 10.07 -9.13
C ALA A 335 -0.16 11.42 -9.23
N VAL A 336 -0.83 12.57 -9.18
CA VAL A 336 -0.26 13.87 -9.60
C VAL A 336 0.86 14.42 -8.69
N MET A 337 1.94 14.93 -9.31
CA MET A 337 3.13 15.55 -8.67
C MET A 337 2.86 16.96 -8.10
N ARG A 338 3.58 17.32 -7.02
CA ARG A 338 3.66 18.66 -6.43
C ARG A 338 4.77 19.49 -7.10
N LEU A 339 4.40 20.52 -7.87
CA LEU A 339 5.28 21.63 -8.32
C LEU A 339 4.97 22.92 -7.52
N ASP A 340 5.81 23.96 -7.63
CA ASP A 340 5.59 25.28 -7.01
C ASP A 340 4.20 25.83 -7.37
N SER A 341 3.28 25.80 -6.39
CA SER A 341 1.85 25.90 -6.65
C SER A 341 1.44 27.23 -7.25
N THR A 342 2.10 28.34 -6.89
CA THR A 342 1.58 29.66 -7.26
C THR A 342 1.89 30.00 -8.72
N SER A 343 3.13 29.75 -9.17
CA SER A 343 3.57 30.00 -10.54
C SER A 343 2.93 29.04 -11.54
N SER A 344 2.79 27.76 -11.17
CA SER A 344 2.16 26.74 -12.01
C SER A 344 0.65 26.95 -12.15
N LEU A 345 -0.05 27.33 -11.07
CA LEU A 345 -1.48 27.64 -11.14
C LEU A 345 -1.79 28.85 -12.00
N GLU A 346 -0.93 29.88 -11.98
CA GLU A 346 -1.07 31.05 -12.85
C GLU A 346 -0.92 30.66 -14.33
N LEU A 347 0.08 29.85 -14.67
CA LEU A 347 0.26 29.36 -16.04
C LEU A 347 -0.94 28.51 -16.50
N LEU A 348 -1.39 27.56 -15.67
CA LEU A 348 -2.52 26.69 -15.99
C LEU A 348 -3.83 27.49 -16.15
N SER A 349 -4.07 28.46 -15.27
CA SER A 349 -5.24 29.33 -15.35
C SER A 349 -5.21 30.20 -16.62
N ARG A 350 -4.05 30.70 -17.06
CA ARG A 350 -3.94 31.43 -18.34
C ARG A 350 -4.17 30.51 -19.53
N SER A 351 -3.57 29.32 -19.52
CA SER A 351 -3.76 28.33 -20.58
C SER A 351 -5.23 27.96 -20.75
N LEU A 352 -5.94 27.73 -19.65
CA LEU A 352 -7.39 27.49 -19.65
C LEU A 352 -8.19 28.63 -20.27
N GLY A 353 -7.80 29.89 -20.01
CA GLY A 353 -8.47 31.07 -20.57
C GLY A 353 -8.12 31.37 -22.02
N SER A 354 -7.11 30.70 -22.59
CA SER A 354 -6.62 30.93 -23.95
C SER A 354 -7.12 29.92 -25.00
N THR A 355 -7.93 28.94 -24.59
CA THR A 355 -8.43 27.88 -25.47
C THR A 355 -9.92 27.66 -25.26
N ASP A 356 -10.65 27.46 -26.36
CA ASP A 356 -12.09 27.10 -26.38
C ASP A 356 -12.31 25.59 -26.58
N ASP A 357 -11.25 24.77 -26.66
CA ASP A 357 -11.38 23.32 -26.81
C ASP A 357 -11.79 22.68 -25.47
N ALA A 358 -13.05 22.27 -25.38
CA ALA A 358 -13.62 21.66 -24.18
C ALA A 358 -12.85 20.42 -23.69
N LYS A 359 -12.22 19.62 -24.57
CA LYS A 359 -11.44 18.45 -24.15
C LYS A 359 -10.16 18.88 -23.44
N VAL A 360 -9.51 19.92 -23.97
CA VAL A 360 -8.30 20.50 -23.36
C VAL A 360 -8.65 21.19 -22.04
N GLN A 361 -9.73 21.97 -22.02
CA GLN A 361 -10.22 22.61 -20.79
C GLN A 361 -10.56 21.59 -19.70
N SER A 362 -11.31 20.53 -20.01
CA SER A 362 -11.64 19.47 -19.05
C SER A 362 -10.38 18.76 -18.55
N ALA A 363 -9.43 18.43 -19.41
CA ALA A 363 -8.19 17.76 -19.01
C ALA A 363 -7.35 18.61 -18.04
N LEU A 364 -7.19 19.90 -18.35
CA LEU A 364 -6.47 20.85 -17.49
C LEU A 364 -7.17 21.08 -16.16
N LEU A 365 -8.50 21.25 -16.16
CA LEU A 365 -9.29 21.42 -14.94
C LEU A 365 -9.23 20.18 -14.04
N ARG A 366 -9.33 18.96 -14.60
CA ARG A 366 -9.14 17.70 -13.84
C ARG A 366 -7.73 17.62 -13.24
N GLY A 367 -6.71 17.97 -14.02
CA GLY A 367 -5.32 18.00 -13.55
C GLY A 367 -5.09 19.02 -12.41
N MET A 368 -5.69 20.21 -12.52
CA MET A 368 -5.64 21.23 -11.46
C MET A 368 -6.37 20.80 -10.20
N LEU A 369 -7.59 20.25 -10.34
CA LEU A 369 -8.32 19.68 -9.22
C LEU A 369 -7.48 18.63 -8.51
N SER A 370 -6.88 17.72 -9.28
CA SER A 370 -6.04 16.66 -8.75
C SER A 370 -4.78 17.17 -8.05
N GLY A 371 -4.10 18.17 -8.62
CA GLY A 371 -2.94 18.79 -7.99
C GLY A 371 -3.23 19.57 -6.70
N LEU A 372 -4.48 19.97 -6.47
CA LEU A 372 -4.91 20.74 -5.30
C LEU A 372 -5.73 19.94 -4.29
N GLU A 373 -5.85 18.63 -4.50
CA GLU A 373 -6.69 17.70 -3.74
C GLU A 373 -6.50 17.74 -2.20
N ASP A 374 -5.31 18.04 -1.70
CA ASP A 374 -5.00 18.13 -0.25
C ASP A 374 -5.14 19.55 0.35
N ARG A 375 -5.49 20.55 -0.46
CA ARG A 375 -5.44 21.95 -0.04
C ARG A 375 -6.84 22.56 0.05
N ARG A 376 -7.08 23.32 1.12
CA ARG A 376 -8.25 24.21 1.26
C ARG A 376 -7.78 25.65 1.20
N SER A 377 -8.65 26.54 0.70
CA SER A 377 -8.41 27.98 0.68
C SER A 377 -7.09 28.37 -0.01
N VAL A 378 -6.80 27.72 -1.14
CA VAL A 378 -5.63 28.05 -1.96
C VAL A 378 -5.83 29.43 -2.54
N THR A 379 -4.83 30.32 -2.43
CA THR A 379 -4.94 31.64 -3.05
C THR A 379 -5.16 31.48 -4.57
N PRO A 380 -6.26 32.00 -5.13
CA PRO A 380 -6.51 31.88 -6.55
C PRO A 380 -5.40 32.57 -7.35
N PRO A 381 -4.99 32.01 -8.51
CA PRO A 381 -4.09 32.72 -9.42
C PRO A 381 -4.73 34.04 -9.89
N LYS A 382 -3.91 35.02 -10.23
CA LYS A 382 -4.36 36.38 -10.61
C LYS A 382 -5.29 36.32 -11.83
N SER A 383 -5.04 35.40 -12.76
CA SER A 383 -5.89 35.19 -13.94
C SER A 383 -7.21 34.48 -13.65
N TRP A 384 -7.40 33.86 -12.48
CA TRP A 384 -8.50 32.94 -12.22
C TRP A 384 -9.88 33.55 -12.46
N GLN A 385 -10.11 34.79 -12.02
CA GLN A 385 -11.43 35.42 -12.11
C GLN A 385 -11.90 35.59 -13.57
N LEU A 386 -10.97 35.98 -14.45
CA LEU A 386 -11.25 36.13 -15.88
C LEU A 386 -11.43 34.77 -16.54
N THR A 387 -10.53 33.82 -16.27
CA THR A 387 -10.61 32.44 -16.76
C THR A 387 -11.91 31.77 -16.37
N LYS A 388 -12.30 31.84 -15.09
CA LYS A 388 -13.56 31.31 -14.57
C LYS A 388 -14.75 31.86 -15.33
N THR A 389 -14.83 33.18 -15.49
CA THR A 389 -15.95 33.84 -16.19
C THR A 389 -16.07 33.36 -17.63
N HIS A 390 -14.94 33.11 -18.29
CA HIS A 390 -14.91 32.55 -19.63
C HIS A 390 -15.39 31.09 -19.65
N LEU A 391 -14.85 30.24 -18.77
CA LEU A 391 -15.22 28.81 -18.67
C LEU A 391 -16.69 28.59 -18.28
N GLU A 392 -17.26 29.45 -17.41
CA GLU A 392 -18.65 29.37 -16.99
C GLU A 392 -19.64 29.78 -18.09
N LYS A 393 -19.20 30.59 -19.06
CA LYS A 393 -20.00 30.97 -20.24
C LYS A 393 -19.97 29.92 -21.35
N GLY A 394 -19.05 28.96 -21.30
CA GLY A 394 -18.94 27.90 -22.30
C GLY A 394 -20.09 26.91 -22.23
N ASP A 395 -20.40 26.25 -23.35
CA ASP A 395 -21.55 25.34 -23.48
C ASP A 395 -21.32 23.95 -22.87
N ASN A 396 -20.09 23.57 -22.56
CA ASN A 396 -19.75 22.25 -22.02
C ASN A 396 -20.08 22.11 -20.52
N GLU A 397 -21.02 21.22 -20.18
CA GLU A 397 -21.44 20.96 -18.79
C GLU A 397 -20.31 20.48 -17.87
N GLU A 398 -19.40 19.65 -18.38
CA GLU A 398 -18.31 19.11 -17.60
C GLU A 398 -17.31 20.21 -17.21
N VAL A 399 -16.94 21.05 -18.16
CA VAL A 399 -16.07 22.22 -17.93
C VAL A 399 -16.67 23.14 -16.87
N ARG A 400 -17.98 23.46 -16.96
CA ARG A 400 -18.67 24.28 -15.96
C ARG A 400 -18.64 23.62 -14.58
N ARG A 401 -18.91 22.32 -14.49
CA ARG A 401 -18.89 21.55 -13.23
C ARG A 401 -17.50 21.53 -12.60
N LEU A 402 -16.46 21.23 -13.37
CA LEU A 402 -15.07 21.20 -12.89
C LEU A 402 -14.58 22.59 -12.46
N THR A 403 -14.99 23.63 -13.19
CA THR A 403 -14.68 25.04 -12.85
C THR A 403 -15.28 25.43 -11.50
N GLN A 404 -16.51 25.01 -11.22
CA GLN A 404 -17.16 25.24 -9.92
C GLN A 404 -16.43 24.51 -8.78
N GLN A 405 -16.03 23.25 -8.98
CA GLN A 405 -15.25 22.49 -7.99
C GLN A 405 -13.91 23.18 -7.68
N LEU A 406 -13.21 23.65 -8.70
CA LEU A 406 -11.90 24.29 -8.52
C LEU A 406 -12.04 25.66 -7.83
N SER A 407 -13.13 26.39 -8.11
CA SER A 407 -13.46 27.63 -7.42
C SER A 407 -13.69 27.43 -5.91
N GLN A 408 -14.28 26.30 -5.51
CA GLN A 408 -14.44 25.95 -4.08
C GLN A 408 -13.08 25.77 -3.39
N ILE A 409 -12.12 25.12 -4.06
CA ILE A 409 -10.75 24.92 -3.54
C ILE A 409 -10.01 26.25 -3.38
N PHE A 410 -10.21 27.17 -4.31
CA PHE A 410 -9.64 28.52 -4.22
C PHE A 410 -10.31 29.41 -3.15
N GLY A 411 -11.26 28.87 -2.38
CA GLY A 411 -11.99 29.63 -1.37
C GLY A 411 -12.73 30.82 -1.99
N ASP A 412 -13.30 30.61 -3.18
CA ASP A 412 -14.00 31.66 -3.92
C ASP A 412 -15.10 32.27 -3.04
N GLN A 413 -14.84 33.49 -2.60
CA GLN A 413 -15.73 34.28 -1.78
C GLN A 413 -17.13 34.41 -2.40
N SER A 414 -17.25 34.33 -3.73
CA SER A 414 -18.56 34.34 -4.41
C SER A 414 -19.33 33.02 -4.21
N ALA A 415 -18.65 31.87 -4.20
CA ALA A 415 -19.28 30.58 -3.95
C ALA A 415 -19.71 30.43 -2.48
N ILE A 416 -18.88 30.88 -1.53
CA ILE A 416 -19.22 30.94 -0.10
C ILE A 416 -20.43 31.86 0.11
N LYS A 417 -20.42 33.06 -0.48
CA LYS A 417 -21.56 34.00 -0.42
C LYS A 417 -22.84 33.39 -0.99
N LYS A 418 -22.76 32.71 -2.13
CA LYS A 418 -23.92 32.04 -2.75
C LYS A 418 -24.46 30.92 -1.87
N ALA A 419 -23.59 30.06 -1.33
CA ALA A 419 -24.00 28.98 -0.44
C ALA A 419 -24.63 29.53 0.86
N LEU A 420 -24.06 30.58 1.46
CA LEU A 420 -24.64 31.26 2.62
C LEU A 420 -26.03 31.85 2.30
N ALA A 421 -26.21 32.43 1.10
CA ALA A 421 -27.50 32.94 0.66
C ALA A 421 -28.54 31.81 0.52
N THR A 422 -28.16 30.69 -0.12
CA THR A 422 -29.03 29.52 -0.26
C THR A 422 -29.44 28.92 1.08
N VAL A 423 -28.54 28.83 2.05
CA VAL A 423 -28.88 28.31 3.39
C VAL A 423 -29.89 29.21 4.12
N ARG A 424 -29.78 30.54 3.96
CA ARG A 424 -30.69 31.53 4.56
C ARG A 424 -32.05 31.59 3.85
N ASP A 425 -32.11 31.24 2.58
CA ASP A 425 -33.34 31.26 1.80
C ASP A 425 -34.28 30.11 2.19
N ARG A 426 -35.31 30.43 2.99
CA ARG A 426 -36.33 29.46 3.40
C ARG A 426 -37.29 29.04 2.27
N SER A 427 -37.27 29.73 1.13
CA SER A 427 -38.04 29.35 -0.05
C SER A 427 -37.32 28.32 -0.93
N ALA A 428 -36.01 28.17 -0.77
CA ALA A 428 -35.23 27.13 -1.45
C ALA A 428 -35.59 25.73 -0.93
N SER A 429 -35.44 24.71 -1.78
CA SER A 429 -35.73 23.33 -1.40
C SER A 429 -34.85 22.88 -0.23
N GLU A 430 -35.38 22.05 0.68
CA GLU A 430 -34.58 21.51 1.79
C GLU A 430 -33.32 20.79 1.29
N ALA A 431 -33.40 20.11 0.15
CA ALA A 431 -32.28 19.42 -0.47
C ALA A 431 -31.17 20.40 -0.93
N ASP A 432 -31.54 21.53 -1.53
CA ASP A 432 -30.58 22.58 -1.92
C ASP A 432 -29.92 23.21 -0.70
N ARG A 433 -30.72 23.55 0.31
CA ARG A 433 -30.25 24.13 1.57
C ARG A 433 -29.26 23.20 2.27
N ARG A 434 -29.57 21.90 2.38
CA ARG A 434 -28.66 20.89 2.96
C ARG A 434 -27.38 20.74 2.17
N ARG A 435 -27.43 20.69 0.83
CA ARG A 435 -26.22 20.63 -0.02
C ARG A 435 -25.33 21.86 0.17
N ALA A 436 -25.92 23.04 0.16
CA ALA A 436 -25.20 24.29 0.39
C ALA A 436 -24.57 24.32 1.80
N PHE A 437 -25.31 23.89 2.81
CA PHE A 437 -24.82 23.81 4.19
C PHE A 437 -23.64 22.83 4.34
N GLN A 438 -23.74 21.62 3.78
CA GLN A 438 -22.65 20.63 3.79
C GLN A 438 -21.38 21.17 3.09
N SER A 439 -21.55 21.91 2.00
CA SER A 439 -20.44 22.58 1.32
C SER A 439 -19.76 23.61 2.23
N LEU A 440 -20.53 24.40 2.99
CA LEU A 440 -19.99 25.36 3.95
C LEU A 440 -19.30 24.66 5.14
N VAL A 441 -19.86 23.59 5.68
CA VAL A 441 -19.22 22.81 6.76
C VAL A 441 -17.87 22.24 6.32
N THR A 442 -17.77 21.80 5.06
CA THR A 442 -16.51 21.31 4.47
C THR A 442 -15.47 22.43 4.34
N GLN A 443 -15.90 23.62 3.89
CA GLN A 443 -15.02 24.78 3.67
C GLN A 443 -14.65 25.50 4.97
N ARG A 444 -15.45 25.36 6.03
CA ARG A 444 -15.30 26.02 7.33
C ARG A 444 -15.09 27.55 7.24
N PRO A 445 -15.89 28.31 6.46
CA PRO A 445 -15.75 29.76 6.41
C PRO A 445 -16.12 30.37 7.77
N THR A 446 -15.45 31.45 8.15
CA THR A 446 -15.68 32.16 9.41
C THR A 446 -17.13 32.58 9.61
N GLU A 447 -17.82 32.91 8.52
CA GLU A 447 -19.20 33.37 8.45
C GLU A 447 -20.22 32.28 8.81
N LEU A 448 -19.86 30.99 8.65
CA LEU A 448 -20.73 29.90 9.02
C LEU A 448 -20.96 29.87 10.53
N ARG A 449 -19.93 30.17 11.34
CA ARG A 449 -20.06 30.18 12.82
C ARG A 449 -21.17 31.13 13.28
N GLY A 450 -21.24 32.32 12.70
CA GLY A 450 -22.30 33.30 13.02
C GLY A 450 -23.70 32.89 12.56
N LEU A 451 -23.82 31.92 11.63
CA LEU A 451 -25.10 31.43 11.12
C LEU A 451 -25.65 30.25 11.93
N LEU A 452 -24.79 29.44 12.56
CA LEU A 452 -25.21 28.23 13.28
C LEU A 452 -26.29 28.46 14.35
N PRO A 453 -26.25 29.52 15.19
CA PRO A 453 -27.25 29.71 16.24
C PRO A 453 -28.68 29.85 15.70
N SER A 454 -28.88 30.53 14.56
CA SER A 454 -30.23 30.70 14.00
C SER A 454 -30.76 29.44 13.33
N LEU A 455 -29.86 28.53 12.92
CA LEU A 455 -30.25 27.25 12.33
C LEU A 455 -30.67 26.20 13.36
N LEU A 456 -30.37 26.40 14.65
CA LEU A 456 -30.87 25.52 15.73
C LEU A 456 -32.41 25.53 15.84
N GLU A 457 -33.06 26.56 15.30
CA GLU A 457 -34.52 26.72 15.29
C GLU A 457 -35.13 26.44 13.90
N ASP A 458 -34.32 26.04 12.92
CA ASP A 458 -34.77 25.72 11.56
C ASP A 458 -35.10 24.23 11.44
N PRO A 459 -36.37 23.83 11.28
CA PRO A 459 -36.74 22.41 11.26
C PRO A 459 -36.01 21.59 10.19
N ALA A 460 -35.66 22.21 9.06
CA ALA A 460 -35.00 21.53 7.95
C ALA A 460 -33.50 21.33 8.18
N LEU A 461 -32.85 22.16 9.00
CA LEU A 461 -31.39 22.16 9.20
C LEU A 461 -30.97 22.01 10.67
N GLN A 462 -31.89 21.88 11.63
CA GLN A 462 -31.59 21.84 13.08
C GLN A 462 -30.56 20.77 13.41
N VAL A 463 -30.76 19.53 12.92
CA VAL A 463 -29.84 18.42 13.18
C VAL A 463 -28.48 18.66 12.53
N ASP A 464 -28.45 19.19 11.31
CA ASP A 464 -27.22 19.53 10.58
C ASP A 464 -26.43 20.64 11.30
N ALA A 465 -27.12 21.65 11.82
CA ALA A 465 -26.53 22.74 12.59
C ALA A 465 -25.92 22.26 13.90
N ILE A 466 -26.62 21.39 14.65
CA ILE A 466 -26.08 20.76 15.87
C ILE A 466 -24.80 19.98 15.54
N ARG A 467 -24.78 19.22 14.44
CA ARG A 467 -23.60 18.44 14.02
C ARG A 467 -22.43 19.29 13.56
N ALA A 468 -22.71 20.44 12.93
CA ALA A 468 -21.68 21.36 12.47
C ALA A 468 -20.82 21.93 13.59
N TYR A 469 -21.35 22.09 14.81
CA TYR A 469 -20.57 22.53 15.98
C TYR A 469 -19.47 21.54 16.40
N GLY A 470 -19.56 20.26 15.98
CA GLY A 470 -18.45 19.32 16.15
C GLY A 470 -17.28 19.69 15.23
N ALA A 471 -17.58 20.00 13.98
CA ALA A 471 -16.59 20.35 12.95
C ALA A 471 -16.07 21.79 13.06
N ILE A 472 -16.86 22.69 13.63
CA ILE A 472 -16.55 24.13 13.78
C ILE A 472 -16.61 24.45 15.26
N GLU A 473 -15.43 24.57 15.86
CA GLU A 473 -15.31 24.87 17.28
C GLU A 473 -15.88 26.25 17.61
N ASP A 474 -16.68 26.29 18.67
CA ASP A 474 -17.32 27.46 19.26
C ASP A 474 -17.58 27.18 20.75
N ASP A 475 -16.93 27.96 21.63
CA ASP A 475 -17.04 27.79 23.08
C ASP A 475 -18.46 28.03 23.61
N GLN A 476 -19.31 28.74 22.87
CA GLN A 476 -20.71 28.98 23.24
C GLN A 476 -21.64 27.82 22.86
N ALA A 477 -21.17 26.90 22.00
CA ALA A 477 -22.00 25.82 21.46
C ALA A 477 -22.66 24.95 22.55
N PRO A 478 -21.96 24.50 23.62
CA PRO A 478 -22.59 23.68 24.65
C PRO A 478 -23.77 24.38 25.32
N GLN A 479 -23.62 25.65 25.71
CA GLN A 479 -24.73 26.40 26.33
C GLN A 479 -25.89 26.59 25.36
N LEU A 480 -25.62 26.96 24.10
CA LEU A 480 -26.65 27.21 23.10
C LEU A 480 -27.49 25.98 22.78
N ILE A 481 -26.85 24.81 22.69
CA ILE A 481 -27.50 23.55 22.32
C ILE A 481 -28.17 22.92 23.55
N LEU A 482 -27.50 22.88 24.71
CA LEU A 482 -28.07 22.29 25.94
C LEU A 482 -29.28 23.08 26.45
N GLY A 483 -29.26 24.41 26.33
CA GLY A 483 -30.40 25.26 26.71
C GLY A 483 -31.69 24.98 25.93
N ARG A 484 -31.60 24.25 24.81
CA ARG A 484 -32.74 23.84 23.97
C ARG A 484 -33.02 22.33 24.02
N TYR A 485 -32.21 21.55 24.77
CA TYR A 485 -32.22 20.09 24.74
C TYR A 485 -33.60 19.48 25.05
N ALA A 486 -34.30 20.01 26.06
CA ALA A 486 -35.61 19.52 26.46
C ALA A 486 -36.69 19.65 25.37
N GLY A 487 -36.58 20.68 24.51
CA GLY A 487 -37.52 20.93 23.41
C GLY A 487 -37.16 20.21 22.11
N PHE A 488 -35.99 19.56 22.04
CA PHE A 488 -35.53 18.92 20.82
C PHE A 488 -36.26 17.59 20.53
N PRO A 489 -36.61 17.33 19.26
CA PRO A 489 -37.07 16.01 18.86
C PRO A 489 -35.97 14.97 19.10
N PHE A 490 -36.35 13.69 19.16
CA PHE A 490 -35.42 12.59 19.44
C PHE A 490 -34.12 12.68 18.62
N GLN A 491 -34.21 12.90 17.30
CA GLN A 491 -33.03 12.99 16.43
C GLN A 491 -32.09 14.16 16.79
N ALA A 492 -32.62 15.31 17.21
CA ALA A 492 -31.82 16.47 17.60
C ALA A 492 -31.18 16.29 18.99
N ARG A 493 -31.87 15.64 19.94
CA ARG A 493 -31.28 15.22 21.22
C ARG A 493 -30.10 14.25 21.02
N ARG A 494 -30.27 13.28 20.13
CA ARG A 494 -29.20 12.35 19.74
C ARG A 494 -28.00 13.06 19.14
N ALA A 495 -28.23 13.92 18.15
CA ALA A 495 -27.17 14.72 17.54
C ALA A 495 -26.47 15.62 18.56
N THR A 496 -27.21 16.15 19.55
CA THR A 496 -26.64 16.98 20.63
C THR A 496 -25.63 16.19 21.46
N ILE A 497 -26.03 15.00 21.95
CA ILE A 497 -25.16 14.15 22.75
C ILE A 497 -23.90 13.74 21.97
N GLU A 498 -24.06 13.37 20.70
CA GLU A 498 -22.95 13.01 19.81
C GLU A 498 -22.00 14.19 19.59
N THR A 499 -22.51 15.36 19.21
CA THR A 499 -21.71 16.57 19.02
C THR A 499 -20.97 16.94 20.29
N LEU A 500 -21.64 16.96 21.43
CA LEU A 500 -21.01 17.40 22.68
C LEU A 500 -19.99 16.37 23.21
N SER A 501 -20.11 15.09 22.84
CA SER A 501 -19.09 14.10 23.14
C SER A 501 -17.85 14.18 22.22
N SER A 502 -17.91 14.97 21.14
CA SER A 502 -16.85 14.99 20.13
C SER A 502 -15.62 15.81 20.52
N ARG A 503 -15.67 16.61 21.58
CA ARG A 503 -14.55 17.45 22.04
C ARG A 503 -14.49 17.48 23.57
N LYS A 504 -13.30 17.60 24.12
CA LYS A 504 -13.09 17.54 25.58
C LYS A 504 -13.79 18.68 26.36
N ASN A 505 -13.75 19.90 25.84
CA ASN A 505 -14.46 21.06 26.42
C ASN A 505 -15.98 20.82 26.41
N TYR A 506 -16.52 20.33 25.29
CA TYR A 506 -17.94 20.04 25.17
C TYR A 506 -18.38 18.84 26.02
N ALA A 507 -17.55 17.80 26.10
CA ALA A 507 -17.80 16.60 26.88
C ALA A 507 -17.87 16.94 28.38
N THR A 508 -17.06 17.91 28.82
CA THR A 508 -17.12 18.44 30.18
C THR A 508 -18.46 19.12 30.45
N ALA A 509 -18.99 19.90 29.51
CA ALA A 509 -20.30 20.54 29.63
C ALA A 509 -21.45 19.52 29.56
N LEU A 510 -21.37 18.51 28.70
CA LEU A 510 -22.33 17.40 28.66
C LEU A 510 -22.34 16.63 29.97
N LEU A 511 -21.17 16.36 30.57
CA LEU A 511 -21.09 15.70 31.87
C LEU A 511 -21.75 16.52 32.99
N ALA A 512 -21.60 17.85 32.97
CA ALA A 512 -22.31 18.73 33.89
C ALA A 512 -23.83 18.65 33.68
N ALA A 513 -24.29 18.66 32.43
CA ALA A 513 -25.69 18.52 32.08
C ALA A 513 -26.30 17.14 32.43
N ILE A 514 -25.48 16.09 32.47
CA ILE A 514 -25.90 14.78 32.99
C ILE A 514 -26.03 14.85 34.51
N LYS A 515 -25.09 15.52 35.19
CA LYS A 515 -25.06 15.64 36.65
C LYS A 515 -26.24 16.44 37.20
N ASP A 516 -26.66 17.48 36.50
CA ASP A 516 -27.80 18.34 36.88
C ASP A 516 -29.15 17.87 36.30
N GLU A 517 -29.17 16.70 35.66
CA GLU A 517 -30.34 16.07 35.05
C GLU A 517 -30.98 16.81 33.86
N THR A 518 -30.32 17.85 33.33
CA THR A 518 -30.72 18.49 32.06
C THR A 518 -30.70 17.50 30.90
N VAL A 519 -29.73 16.59 30.89
CA VAL A 519 -29.66 15.45 29.96
C VAL A 519 -29.87 14.16 30.76
N PRO A 520 -30.99 13.46 30.57
CA PRO A 520 -31.25 12.20 31.26
C PRO A 520 -30.13 11.18 30.97
N ARG A 521 -29.68 10.48 32.01
CA ARG A 521 -28.65 9.42 31.87
C ARG A 521 -29.04 8.36 30.84
N SER A 522 -30.33 8.04 30.75
CA SER A 522 -30.90 7.08 29.79
C SER A 522 -30.73 7.49 28.33
N ASP A 523 -30.52 8.79 28.06
CA ASP A 523 -30.34 9.28 26.70
C ASP A 523 -28.92 9.01 26.19
N ILE A 524 -27.96 8.74 27.09
CA ILE A 524 -26.54 8.53 26.78
C ILE A 524 -26.31 7.09 26.26
N PRO A 525 -25.91 6.92 24.99
CA PRO A 525 -25.57 5.62 24.44
C PRO A 525 -24.32 5.02 25.07
N THR A 526 -24.23 3.70 25.08
CA THR A 526 -23.04 2.98 25.56
C THR A 526 -21.76 3.39 24.83
N TYR A 527 -21.79 3.59 23.51
CA TYR A 527 -20.61 4.03 22.76
C TYR A 527 -20.18 5.46 23.11
N ILE A 528 -21.13 6.35 23.44
CA ILE A 528 -20.84 7.70 23.91
C ILE A 528 -20.33 7.68 25.34
N ALA A 529 -20.96 6.91 26.23
CA ALA A 529 -20.50 6.73 27.61
C ALA A 529 -19.04 6.29 27.67
N ARG A 530 -18.64 5.38 26.76
CA ARG A 530 -17.24 4.96 26.61
C ARG A 530 -16.34 6.07 26.10
N SER A 531 -16.76 6.80 25.05
CA SER A 531 -16.01 7.97 24.56
C SER A 531 -15.81 9.01 25.67
N LEU A 532 -16.83 9.27 26.48
CA LEU A 532 -16.75 10.19 27.62
C LEU A 532 -15.84 9.64 28.73
N LEU A 533 -15.86 8.33 29.01
CA LEU A 533 -14.93 7.68 29.93
C LEU A 533 -13.48 7.83 29.43
N ASP A 534 -13.21 7.60 28.15
CA ASP A 534 -11.87 7.77 27.57
C ASP A 534 -11.38 9.23 27.68
N GLN A 535 -12.27 10.20 27.42
CA GLN A 535 -11.91 11.61 27.41
C GLN A 535 -11.79 12.25 28.80
N LEU A 536 -12.63 11.82 29.76
CA LEU A 536 -12.79 12.46 31.07
C LEU A 536 -12.37 11.59 32.25
N GLY A 537 -12.14 10.29 32.03
CA GLY A 537 -11.64 9.34 33.04
C GLY A 537 -12.52 9.29 34.29
N GLU A 538 -11.88 9.36 35.45
CA GLU A 538 -12.55 9.29 36.77
C GLU A 538 -13.65 10.33 36.98
N ARG A 539 -13.54 11.50 36.32
CA ARG A 539 -14.57 12.55 36.40
C ARG A 539 -15.89 12.04 35.82
N PHE A 540 -15.83 11.27 34.74
CA PHE A 540 -17.02 10.64 34.17
C PHE A 540 -17.56 9.56 35.09
N THR A 541 -16.71 8.66 35.58
CA THR A 541 -17.12 7.57 36.50
C THR A 541 -17.81 8.09 37.75
N ALA A 542 -17.36 9.23 38.30
CA ALA A 542 -17.97 9.85 39.48
C ALA A 542 -19.41 10.33 39.27
N VAL A 543 -19.81 10.65 38.03
CA VAL A 543 -21.15 11.14 37.68
C VAL A 543 -21.99 10.04 37.01
N PHE A 544 -21.39 9.25 36.11
CA PHE A 544 -22.08 8.26 35.28
C PHE A 544 -22.01 6.83 35.84
N GLY A 545 -21.16 6.58 36.84
CA GLY A 545 -20.93 5.23 37.39
C GLY A 545 -19.95 4.42 36.54
N ASP A 546 -19.50 3.30 37.10
CA ASP A 546 -18.57 2.40 36.41
C ASP A 546 -19.29 1.63 35.30
N ILE A 547 -18.85 1.87 34.06
CA ILE A 547 -19.32 1.15 32.86
C ILE A 547 -18.38 0.00 32.46
N GLY A 548 -17.27 -0.18 33.18
CA GLY A 548 -16.21 -1.17 32.93
C GLY A 548 -16.52 -2.59 33.42
N ALA A 549 -17.67 -2.83 34.05
CA ALA A 549 -18.03 -4.11 34.65
C ALA A 549 -18.76 -5.08 33.69
N LEU A 550 -18.25 -5.30 32.49
CA LEU A 550 -18.72 -6.36 31.58
C LEU A 550 -17.54 -7.13 30.96
N SER A 551 -16.65 -7.65 31.82
CA SER A 551 -15.69 -8.70 31.44
C SER A 551 -15.87 -9.99 32.23
N GLN A 552 -16.93 -10.11 33.05
CA GLN A 552 -17.23 -11.35 33.75
C GLN A 552 -17.51 -12.46 32.73
N ASP A 553 -16.84 -13.59 32.97
CA ASP A 553 -16.80 -14.82 32.19
C ASP A 553 -17.92 -14.94 31.13
N LYS A 554 -17.63 -14.43 29.93
CA LYS A 554 -18.58 -14.38 28.81
C LYS A 554 -19.06 -15.78 28.43
N ALA A 555 -18.21 -16.81 28.62
CA ALA A 555 -18.59 -18.20 28.39
C ALA A 555 -19.63 -18.66 29.42
N ALA A 556 -19.42 -18.35 30.71
CA ALA A 556 -20.42 -18.63 31.74
C ALA A 556 -21.76 -17.90 31.48
N LEU A 557 -21.71 -16.69 30.93
CA LEU A 557 -22.91 -15.92 30.59
C LEU A 557 -23.65 -16.51 29.38
N ILE A 558 -22.92 -16.94 28.34
CA ILE A 558 -23.49 -17.66 27.20
C ILE A 558 -24.18 -18.94 27.68
N GLU A 559 -23.53 -19.74 28.53
CA GLU A 559 -24.11 -20.97 29.06
C GLU A 559 -25.33 -20.71 29.95
N LYS A 560 -25.30 -19.66 30.78
CA LYS A 560 -26.45 -19.24 31.58
C LYS A 560 -27.66 -18.91 30.70
N TYR A 561 -27.49 -18.11 29.65
CA TYR A 561 -28.61 -17.73 28.79
C TYR A 561 -29.06 -18.89 27.88
N ARG A 562 -28.13 -19.73 27.40
CA ARG A 562 -28.44 -20.97 26.69
C ARG A 562 -29.37 -21.87 27.50
N ALA A 563 -29.08 -22.06 28.79
CA ALA A 563 -29.91 -22.88 29.68
C ALA A 563 -31.34 -22.34 29.88
N LEU A 564 -31.58 -21.04 29.66
CA LEU A 564 -32.91 -20.42 29.77
C LEU A 564 -33.75 -20.54 28.49
N LEU A 565 -33.10 -20.82 27.35
CA LEU A 565 -33.71 -20.87 26.01
C LEU A 565 -34.06 -22.31 25.61
N THR A 566 -34.80 -23.03 26.46
CA THR A 566 -35.23 -24.41 26.15
C THR A 566 -36.29 -24.43 25.02
N PRO A 567 -36.46 -25.55 24.29
CA PRO A 567 -37.47 -25.68 23.24
C PRO A 567 -38.90 -25.31 23.70
N GLU A 568 -39.26 -25.65 24.93
CA GLU A 568 -40.57 -25.35 25.52
C GLU A 568 -40.77 -23.85 25.75
N ARG A 569 -39.70 -23.15 26.16
CA ARG A 569 -39.72 -21.69 26.37
C ARG A 569 -39.81 -20.95 25.04
N LEU A 570 -39.11 -21.44 24.02
CA LEU A 570 -39.11 -20.89 22.67
C LEU A 570 -40.44 -21.11 21.96
N ALA A 571 -41.18 -22.17 22.28
CA ALA A 571 -42.50 -22.43 21.70
C ALA A 571 -43.57 -21.37 22.08
N GLY A 572 -43.36 -20.64 23.18
CA GLY A 572 -44.28 -19.61 23.69
C GLY A 572 -43.89 -18.17 23.37
N VAL A 573 -42.89 -17.93 22.53
CA VAL A 573 -42.38 -16.57 22.25
C VAL A 573 -43.25 -15.82 21.24
N ASP A 574 -43.43 -14.52 21.49
CA ASP A 574 -44.16 -13.60 20.62
C ASP A 574 -43.17 -12.84 19.71
N ALA A 575 -43.22 -13.12 18.41
CA ALA A 575 -42.35 -12.48 17.43
C ALA A 575 -42.60 -10.97 17.29
N GLY A 576 -43.83 -10.49 17.54
CA GLY A 576 -44.17 -9.07 17.53
C GLY A 576 -43.50 -8.31 18.66
N LYS A 577 -43.46 -8.88 19.87
CA LYS A 577 -42.69 -8.32 21.00
C LYS A 577 -41.19 -8.31 20.72
N GLY A 578 -40.67 -9.37 20.09
CA GLY A 578 -39.28 -9.43 19.64
C GLY A 578 -38.93 -8.31 18.65
N ARG A 579 -39.83 -8.01 17.70
CA ARG A 579 -39.66 -6.91 16.74
C ARG A 579 -39.59 -5.55 17.42
N ALA A 580 -40.40 -5.30 18.45
CA ALA A 580 -40.37 -4.05 19.21
C ALA A 580 -39.02 -3.84 19.94
N ILE A 581 -38.46 -4.91 20.55
CA ILE A 581 -37.14 -4.86 21.19
C ILE A 581 -36.03 -4.60 20.17
N TYR A 582 -36.09 -5.28 19.02
CA TYR A 582 -35.16 -5.04 17.91
C TYR A 582 -35.15 -3.57 17.47
N GLN A 583 -36.34 -2.97 17.30
CA GLN A 583 -36.47 -1.56 16.90
C GLN A 583 -35.85 -0.60 17.93
N MET A 584 -35.95 -0.94 19.22
CA MET A 584 -35.43 -0.11 20.30
C MET A 584 -33.90 -0.21 20.45
N VAL A 585 -33.34 -1.42 20.30
CA VAL A 585 -31.95 -1.72 20.70
C VAL A 585 -31.02 -1.86 19.49
N CYS A 586 -31.48 -2.56 18.45
CA CYS A 586 -30.60 -3.03 17.37
C CYS A 586 -30.75 -2.23 16.08
N ALA A 587 -31.96 -1.71 15.80
CA ALA A 587 -32.27 -1.05 14.53
C ALA A 587 -31.50 0.27 14.29
N SER A 588 -30.86 0.82 15.33
CA SER A 588 -29.96 1.97 15.17
C SER A 588 -28.70 1.63 14.35
N CYS A 589 -28.26 0.38 14.43
CA CYS A 589 -27.04 -0.09 13.78
C CYS A 589 -27.30 -1.11 12.67
N HIS A 590 -28.29 -2.00 12.83
CA HIS A 590 -28.54 -3.12 11.93
C HIS A 590 -29.81 -2.95 11.11
N GLN A 591 -29.88 -3.63 9.97
CA GLN A 591 -31.11 -3.83 9.17
C GLN A 591 -31.74 -5.19 9.49
N LEU A 592 -33.08 -5.26 9.40
CA LEU A 592 -33.84 -6.50 9.47
C LEU A 592 -35.12 -6.35 8.63
N TYR A 593 -35.17 -7.09 7.53
CA TYR A 593 -36.14 -6.98 6.44
C TYR A 593 -36.18 -5.59 5.79
N GLY A 594 -35.00 -5.00 5.57
CA GLY A 594 -34.87 -3.66 4.99
C GLY A 594 -35.18 -2.49 5.95
N GLU A 595 -35.50 -2.77 7.23
CA GLU A 595 -35.73 -1.74 8.25
C GLU A 595 -34.58 -1.66 9.26
N GLY A 596 -34.01 -0.47 9.44
CA GLY A 596 -32.95 -0.17 10.42
C GLY A 596 -31.75 0.58 9.81
N GLY A 597 -30.60 0.54 10.48
CA GLY A 597 -29.37 1.25 10.11
C GLY A 597 -28.34 0.39 9.36
N GLU A 598 -27.43 1.04 8.62
CA GLU A 598 -26.37 0.38 7.80
C GLU A 598 -24.99 0.42 8.46
N ILE A 599 -24.94 0.57 9.79
CA ILE A 599 -23.67 0.68 10.54
C ILE A 599 -23.08 -0.71 10.79
N GLY A 600 -23.92 -1.66 11.16
CA GLY A 600 -23.64 -3.08 11.31
C GLY A 600 -24.26 -3.91 10.18
N PRO A 601 -23.95 -5.22 10.11
CA PRO A 601 -24.45 -6.11 9.07
C PRO A 601 -25.98 -6.21 9.05
N ASP A 602 -26.56 -6.42 7.86
CA ASP A 602 -27.98 -6.76 7.71
C ASP A 602 -28.26 -8.13 8.34
N LEU A 603 -29.12 -8.15 9.37
CA LEU A 603 -29.46 -9.33 10.16
C LEU A 603 -30.55 -10.19 9.51
N THR A 604 -31.11 -9.79 8.36
CA THR A 604 -32.15 -10.55 7.65
C THR A 604 -31.71 -11.98 7.31
N GLY A 605 -30.42 -12.16 6.98
CA GLY A 605 -29.82 -13.45 6.61
C GLY A 605 -28.72 -13.96 7.56
N SER A 606 -28.42 -13.27 8.66
CA SER A 606 -27.26 -13.56 9.54
C SER A 606 -27.47 -14.72 10.52
N ASN A 607 -27.67 -15.95 10.00
CA ASN A 607 -27.81 -17.18 10.80
C ASN A 607 -28.72 -17.06 12.04
N ARG A 608 -29.71 -16.15 12.00
CA ARG A 608 -30.52 -15.73 13.17
C ARG A 608 -31.48 -16.79 13.73
N ALA A 609 -31.50 -17.96 13.12
CA ALA A 609 -32.20 -19.14 13.65
C ALA A 609 -31.30 -19.93 14.62
N ASP A 610 -30.00 -19.66 14.61
CA ASP A 610 -29.01 -20.27 15.48
C ASP A 610 -28.86 -19.45 16.78
N ILE A 611 -29.30 -20.05 17.88
CA ILE A 611 -29.26 -19.43 19.21
C ILE A 611 -27.82 -19.21 19.66
N ASP A 612 -26.90 -20.09 19.30
CA ASP A 612 -25.50 -20.03 19.73
C ASP A 612 -24.81 -18.86 19.04
N TYR A 613 -25.11 -18.70 17.75
CA TYR A 613 -24.67 -17.55 16.98
C TYR A 613 -25.22 -16.23 17.54
N ILE A 614 -26.51 -16.17 17.91
CA ILE A 614 -27.10 -14.96 18.48
C ILE A 614 -26.51 -14.65 19.86
N LEU A 615 -26.41 -15.64 20.75
CA LEU A 615 -25.85 -15.47 22.09
C LEU A 615 -24.39 -15.02 22.03
N LEU A 616 -23.59 -15.64 21.16
CA LEU A 616 -22.20 -15.23 20.96
C LEU A 616 -22.11 -13.78 20.48
N ASN A 617 -22.90 -13.38 19.48
CA ASN A 617 -22.86 -12.02 18.94
C ASN A 617 -23.52 -10.97 19.85
N MET A 618 -24.43 -11.36 20.76
CA MET A 618 -25.02 -10.45 21.75
C MET A 618 -24.16 -10.30 23.00
N ILE A 619 -23.45 -11.35 23.42
CA ILE A 619 -22.67 -11.39 24.67
C ILE A 619 -21.19 -11.10 24.40
N ASP A 620 -20.67 -11.52 23.26
CA ASP A 620 -19.34 -11.17 22.76
C ASP A 620 -19.38 -10.65 21.30
N PRO A 621 -19.99 -9.47 21.07
CA PRO A 621 -20.06 -8.86 19.74
C PRO A 621 -18.70 -8.59 19.09
N SER A 622 -17.58 -8.72 19.83
CA SER A 622 -16.22 -8.58 19.32
C SER A 622 -15.60 -9.90 18.84
N ALA A 623 -16.20 -11.05 19.13
CA ALA A 623 -15.61 -12.36 18.85
C ALA A 623 -15.46 -12.63 17.34
N ASP A 624 -16.39 -12.11 16.53
CA ASP A 624 -16.39 -12.31 15.08
C ASP A 624 -16.98 -11.09 14.34
N VAL A 625 -16.21 -10.01 14.24
CA VAL A 625 -16.59 -8.80 13.47
C VAL A 625 -15.82 -8.76 12.16
N PRO A 626 -16.50 -8.85 11.00
CA PRO A 626 -15.85 -8.64 9.71
C PRO A 626 -15.17 -7.27 9.65
N ASP A 627 -14.01 -7.17 9.00
CA ASP A 627 -13.19 -5.95 8.95
C ASP A 627 -13.97 -4.69 8.51
N ALA A 628 -14.96 -4.86 7.63
CA ALA A 628 -15.83 -3.79 7.13
C ALA A 628 -16.71 -3.13 8.21
N TYR A 629 -16.95 -3.80 9.34
CA TYR A 629 -17.81 -3.33 10.43
C TYR A 629 -17.04 -2.99 11.72
N LYS A 630 -15.71 -2.99 11.67
CA LYS A 630 -14.89 -2.58 12.82
C LYS A 630 -15.09 -1.09 13.10
N MET A 631 -15.38 -0.78 14.36
CA MET A 631 -15.50 0.60 14.82
C MET A 631 -14.13 1.27 14.83
N VAL A 632 -14.09 2.49 14.29
CA VAL A 632 -12.91 3.33 14.21
C VAL A 632 -13.19 4.63 14.96
N THR A 633 -12.28 4.98 15.85
CA THR A 633 -12.23 6.29 16.49
C THR A 633 -11.11 7.09 15.83
N ILE A 634 -11.44 8.25 15.27
CA ILE A 634 -10.53 9.20 14.65
C ILE A 634 -10.47 10.44 15.52
N THR A 635 -9.28 10.78 15.99
CA THR A 635 -9.01 12.08 16.62
C THR A 635 -8.35 12.99 15.59
N THR A 636 -8.92 14.16 15.34
CA THR A 636 -8.39 15.16 14.42
C THR A 636 -7.38 16.07 15.12
N LYS A 637 -6.53 16.75 14.34
CA LYS A 637 -5.51 17.69 14.82
C LYS A 637 -6.09 18.90 15.55
N ASP A 638 -7.33 19.26 15.24
CA ASP A 638 -8.09 20.31 15.94
C ASP A 638 -8.86 19.78 17.16
N GLY A 639 -8.60 18.55 17.60
CA GLY A 639 -9.12 17.99 18.85
C GLY A 639 -10.53 17.39 18.76
N GLN A 640 -11.10 17.24 17.57
CA GLN A 640 -12.37 16.56 17.36
C GLN A 640 -12.19 15.03 17.38
N THR A 641 -13.05 14.32 18.10
CA THR A 641 -13.14 12.87 18.13
C THR A 641 -14.37 12.41 17.35
N LEU A 642 -14.16 11.59 16.32
CA LEU A 642 -15.17 10.99 15.47
C LEU A 642 -15.18 9.49 15.69
N THR A 643 -16.36 8.88 15.81
CA THR A 643 -16.49 7.43 16.03
C THR A 643 -17.51 6.84 15.06
N GLY A 644 -17.12 5.82 14.30
CA GLY A 644 -17.97 5.17 13.29
C GLY A 644 -17.27 4.02 12.56
N THR A 645 -17.95 3.39 11.60
CA THR A 645 -17.33 2.41 10.68
C THR A 645 -16.86 3.11 9.41
N ILE A 646 -15.97 2.50 8.64
CA ILE A 646 -15.45 3.13 7.41
C ILE A 646 -16.37 2.80 6.26
N ALA A 647 -17.07 3.83 5.76
CA ALA A 647 -17.96 3.72 4.61
C ALA A 647 -17.17 3.69 3.30
N ALA A 648 -16.15 4.54 3.21
CA ALA A 648 -15.24 4.64 2.08
C ALA A 648 -13.93 5.26 2.55
N GLU A 649 -12.82 4.83 1.98
CA GLU A 649 -11.52 5.43 2.24
C GLU A 649 -10.74 5.45 0.93
N ASP A 650 -10.22 6.62 0.57
CA ASP A 650 -9.34 6.79 -0.59
C ASP A 650 -7.98 7.36 -0.12
N GLY A 651 -7.17 7.87 -1.05
CA GLY A 651 -5.86 8.43 -0.72
C GLY A 651 -5.91 9.62 0.25
N GLN A 652 -7.05 10.31 0.37
CA GLN A 652 -7.14 11.65 0.97
C GLN A 652 -8.20 11.79 2.04
N ARG A 653 -9.31 11.06 1.94
CA ARG A 653 -10.40 11.13 2.89
C ARG A 653 -10.75 9.77 3.47
N VAL A 654 -11.20 9.81 4.71
CA VAL A 654 -11.94 8.74 5.35
C VAL A 654 -13.38 9.22 5.46
N VAL A 655 -14.30 8.46 4.88
CA VAL A 655 -15.74 8.64 5.08
C VAL A 655 -16.16 7.65 6.14
N LEU A 656 -16.51 8.16 7.31
CA LEU A 656 -17.06 7.37 8.40
C LEU A 656 -18.59 7.30 8.30
N ASN A 657 -19.14 6.09 8.38
CA ASN A 657 -20.53 5.87 8.78
C ASN A 657 -20.62 6.11 10.29
N THR A 658 -21.09 7.29 10.66
CA THR A 658 -21.44 7.63 12.05
C THR A 658 -22.94 7.47 12.25
N VAL A 659 -23.42 7.48 13.50
CA VAL A 659 -24.85 7.31 13.78
C VAL A 659 -25.67 8.41 13.10
N GLY A 660 -26.50 8.01 12.12
CA GLY A 660 -27.41 8.88 11.39
C GLY A 660 -26.77 9.86 10.40
N GLN A 661 -25.48 9.71 10.02
CA GLN A 661 -24.85 10.45 8.91
C GLN A 661 -23.49 9.86 8.48
N LYS A 662 -23.07 10.19 7.25
CA LYS A 662 -21.70 10.00 6.79
C LYS A 662 -20.87 11.25 7.08
N VAL A 663 -19.77 11.09 7.80
CA VAL A 663 -18.81 12.18 8.07
C VAL A 663 -17.58 11.96 7.21
N THR A 664 -17.20 12.97 6.42
CA THR A 664 -15.97 12.94 5.65
C THR A 664 -14.89 13.73 6.36
N THR A 665 -13.75 13.10 6.60
CA THR A 665 -12.57 13.71 7.23
C THR A 665 -11.36 13.50 6.34
N LEU A 666 -10.57 14.56 6.12
CA LEU A 666 -9.32 14.40 5.39
C LEU A 666 -8.29 13.69 6.26
N LYS A 667 -7.52 12.78 5.67
CA LYS A 667 -6.42 12.09 6.34
C LYS A 667 -5.37 13.06 6.87
N SER A 668 -5.17 14.19 6.19
CA SER A 668 -4.29 15.27 6.64
C SER A 668 -4.77 15.94 7.94
N ASP A 669 -6.07 15.89 8.23
CA ASP A 669 -6.68 16.43 9.45
C ASP A 669 -6.65 15.42 10.61
N ILE A 670 -6.30 14.14 10.37
CA ILE A 670 -6.25 13.10 11.39
C ILE A 670 -4.94 13.21 12.19
N ALA A 671 -5.06 13.27 13.52
CA ALA A 671 -3.93 13.17 14.45
C ALA A 671 -3.71 11.71 14.87
N GLU A 672 -4.80 10.99 15.16
CA GLU A 672 -4.75 9.62 15.66
C GLU A 672 -5.94 8.83 15.13
N ARG A 673 -5.72 7.54 14.83
CA ARG A 673 -6.76 6.61 14.40
C ARG A 673 -6.62 5.30 15.15
N ASN A 674 -7.67 4.93 15.87
CA ASN A 674 -7.73 3.73 16.67
C ASN A 674 -8.85 2.81 16.20
N TYR A 675 -8.53 1.56 15.91
CA TYR A 675 -9.51 0.52 15.65
C TYR A 675 -9.88 -0.12 16.98
N ARG A 676 -11.16 -0.07 17.33
CA ARG A 676 -11.64 -0.66 18.58
C ARG A 676 -12.55 -1.84 18.29
N PRO A 677 -12.44 -2.93 19.06
CA PRO A 677 -13.44 -4.00 19.02
C PRO A 677 -14.81 -3.42 19.43
N CYS A 678 -15.89 -3.90 18.80
CA CYS A 678 -17.26 -3.64 19.24
C CYS A 678 -17.48 -4.36 20.59
N ARG A 679 -17.02 -3.78 21.70
CA ARG A 679 -17.22 -4.37 23.04
C ARG A 679 -18.60 -4.09 23.59
#